data_AF-A4EKR0-F1
#
_entry.id   AF-A4EKR0-F1
#
_cell.length_a   1.000
_cell.length_b   1.000
_cell.length_c   1.000
_cell.angle_alpha   90.00
_cell.angle_beta   90.00
_cell.angle_gamma   90.00
#
_symmetry.space_group_name_H-M   'P 1'
#
loop_
_entity.id
_entity.type
_entity.pdbx_description
1 polymer ?
#
loop_
_entity_poly.entity_id
_entity_poly.type
_entity_poly.pdbx_seq_one_letter_code
_entity_poly.pdbx_strand_id
1 'polypeptide(L)'
;MTNATTGPIVTNTNMEEIANLSSDFFGAIGVNSYGWHHFEDQVESLGLTDVRWPGGTVSEGGYIIDGRIRLDAGDISLETLAGDRSNFAFDLTHPELISELALEYDELNHLKRDDVGTFSQALNLAVENDAAFSLIIPVQRYFEGIDFSDPAVLEQGVAAAKADMQVFLERLKNGDFNDGIYPKNLTFDIGNEAYSNPIEYAVIAKAMLDEIDAALSDSNINYDIAIQMGRGSYEFENLREDGYFDPFFDDPENMIEGLDDIGFVPTPGMPYIDRQVALDEIMIGILGDSIEHLDGGGIRHHYLKIDANELAQTQLPVMQRDLIVDRWMQEFEKRGMDTEAIDYNVSAWSTDNNNGSSLPYDPAAAFNTLELLSHFLTIGVDRAALWGVVGSFRYYDHMPGSVVSDRLSDYLSPKAALLKLLTENAMGGDFLGEGGGRDEGYLSYTFETDSAFTVFFSVEKLNGSEFNLDVDLGLLGDLSNVSVANLDMLNGAQNGASQLTYSNVAVENGHIGLNFDQDFEIVMVTLDKAESSDFATAKLIEDFLGKDASLDDDISMFIGGSTAETMVGGAGSDVIVGQEGDDMIDGGSGRSTITSSDRLEDFDQVGGQNGDFLFGGEGNDQIHGNSGNDLLFGGEGNDQLWGGGGFDTFVFKEGNDQIHDFTHGVDTLMLDEALLDGRELSDVVRQDTMNEVDSTVFDFGNGNTLTLHGEFDLGAILQSVEMNQVGDVLF
;
A
#
# COMPACT_ATOMS: atom_id res chain seq x y z
N MET A 1 -2.73 -28.27 18.35
CA MET A 1 -4.04 -27.62 18.36
C MET A 1 -4.11 -26.65 19.50
N THR A 2 -3.48 -25.51 19.29
CA THR A 2 -3.91 -24.23 19.88
C THR A 2 -5.05 -23.71 19.01
N ASN A 3 -6.04 -23.09 19.64
CA ASN A 3 -7.14 -22.42 18.94
C ASN A 3 -7.14 -20.96 19.37
N ALA A 4 -7.23 -20.05 18.40
CA ALA A 4 -7.41 -18.63 18.62
C ALA A 4 -8.65 -18.15 17.85
N THR A 5 -9.22 -17.03 18.30
CA THR A 5 -10.32 -16.35 17.61
C THR A 5 -9.91 -14.90 17.41
N THR A 6 -10.07 -14.36 16.21
CA THR A 6 -9.76 -12.95 15.90
C THR A 6 -10.85 -12.02 16.45
N GLY A 7 -10.56 -10.73 16.52
CA GLY A 7 -11.62 -9.72 16.47
C GLY A 7 -12.19 -9.56 15.06
N PRO A 8 -13.25 -8.76 14.87
CA PRO A 8 -13.81 -8.47 13.55
C PRO A 8 -12.76 -7.77 12.70
N ILE A 9 -12.51 -8.32 11.51
CA ILE A 9 -11.47 -7.80 10.61
C ILE A 9 -11.94 -6.53 9.89
N VAL A 10 -13.15 -6.55 9.37
CA VAL A 10 -13.76 -5.39 8.73
C VAL A 10 -14.75 -4.79 9.70
N THR A 11 -14.38 -3.67 10.29
CA THR A 11 -15.17 -3.03 11.34
C THR A 11 -16.15 -2.00 10.79
N ASN A 12 -15.85 -1.38 9.65
CA ASN A 12 -16.69 -0.40 8.94
C ASN A 12 -16.33 -0.34 7.45
N THR A 13 -16.95 0.58 6.68
CA THR A 13 -16.67 0.69 5.24
C THR A 13 -15.56 1.66 4.86
N ASN A 14 -15.02 2.41 5.83
CA ASN A 14 -13.88 3.32 5.65
C ASN A 14 -12.89 3.13 6.80
N MET A 15 -12.09 2.07 6.74
CA MET A 15 -11.00 1.89 7.69
C MET A 15 -9.89 2.91 7.44
N GLU A 16 -9.16 3.28 8.49
CA GLU A 16 -8.10 4.28 8.38
C GLU A 16 -6.94 3.74 7.52
N GLU A 17 -6.70 4.38 6.38
CA GLU A 17 -5.52 4.14 5.55
C GLU A 17 -4.26 4.52 6.33
N ILE A 18 -3.32 3.58 6.45
CA ILE A 18 -1.98 3.83 6.98
C ILE A 18 -1.03 4.25 5.85
N ALA A 19 -1.08 3.55 4.72
CA ALA A 19 -0.28 3.83 3.53
C ALA A 19 -0.88 3.14 2.29
N ASN A 20 -0.63 3.67 1.09
CA ASN A 20 -0.99 3.00 -0.16
C ASN A 20 0.14 2.06 -0.64
N LEU A 21 -0.21 0.82 -1.00
CA LEU A 21 0.73 -0.11 -1.64
C LEU A 21 0.78 0.20 -3.15
N SER A 22 1.59 1.19 -3.52
CA SER A 22 1.76 1.59 -4.92
C SER A 22 2.56 0.57 -5.72
N SER A 23 2.42 0.59 -7.05
CA SER A 23 3.25 -0.19 -7.97
C SER A 23 4.74 0.11 -7.78
N ASP A 24 5.06 1.37 -7.53
CA ASP A 24 6.43 1.90 -7.40
C ASP A 24 7.12 1.38 -6.13
N PHE A 25 6.35 0.81 -5.20
CA PHE A 25 6.87 0.25 -3.97
C PHE A 25 7.79 -0.97 -4.22
N PHE A 26 7.48 -1.81 -5.22
CA PHE A 26 8.24 -3.02 -5.51
C PHE A 26 9.41 -2.75 -6.47
N GLY A 27 10.60 -2.63 -5.88
CA GLY A 27 11.85 -2.61 -6.64
C GLY A 27 12.59 -3.95 -6.63
N ALA A 28 13.45 -4.16 -7.63
CA ALA A 28 14.39 -5.28 -7.67
C ALA A 28 15.83 -4.79 -7.91
N ILE A 29 16.79 -5.37 -7.18
CA ILE A 29 18.23 -5.11 -7.33
C ILE A 29 19.00 -6.40 -7.66
N GLY A 30 19.95 -6.33 -8.60
CA GLY A 30 20.98 -7.36 -8.82
C GLY A 30 20.55 -8.58 -9.63
N VAL A 31 20.06 -8.34 -10.85
CA VAL A 31 19.55 -9.39 -11.73
C VAL A 31 20.66 -10.02 -12.58
N ASN A 32 21.23 -11.16 -12.16
CA ASN A 32 22.24 -11.86 -12.97
C ASN A 32 21.67 -12.36 -14.33
N SER A 33 22.50 -12.70 -15.32
CA SER A 33 22.05 -13.05 -16.69
C SER A 33 21.01 -14.18 -16.76
N TYR A 34 21.00 -15.10 -15.80
CA TYR A 34 19.97 -16.13 -15.69
C TYR A 34 18.72 -15.63 -14.96
N GLY A 35 18.91 -14.82 -13.92
CA GLY A 35 17.85 -14.07 -13.25
C GLY A 35 17.20 -13.03 -14.15
N TRP A 36 17.89 -12.57 -15.21
CA TRP A 36 17.46 -11.50 -16.11
C TRP A 36 16.38 -11.96 -17.08
N HIS A 37 16.53 -13.14 -17.68
CA HIS A 37 15.46 -13.73 -18.48
C HIS A 37 14.25 -14.12 -17.63
N HIS A 38 14.48 -14.57 -16.39
CA HIS A 38 13.37 -14.86 -15.47
C HIS A 38 12.67 -13.58 -14.99
N PHE A 39 13.43 -12.51 -14.76
CA PHE A 39 12.92 -11.18 -14.48
C PHE A 39 12.06 -10.72 -15.66
N GLU A 40 12.59 -10.72 -16.89
CA GLU A 40 11.84 -10.39 -18.13
C GLU A 40 10.51 -11.16 -18.26
N ASP A 41 10.49 -12.46 -17.97
CA ASP A 41 9.27 -13.28 -18.05
C ASP A 41 8.26 -13.05 -16.90
N GLN A 42 8.66 -12.43 -15.78
CA GLN A 42 7.87 -12.34 -14.55
C GLN A 42 7.75 -10.91 -13.98
N VAL A 43 8.30 -9.86 -14.62
CA VAL A 43 8.23 -8.47 -14.12
C VAL A 43 6.79 -8.06 -13.84
N GLU A 44 5.90 -8.29 -14.82
CA GLU A 44 4.48 -7.95 -14.73
C GLU A 44 3.76 -8.77 -13.64
N SER A 45 4.05 -10.08 -13.54
CA SER A 45 3.40 -10.96 -12.57
C SER A 45 3.85 -10.73 -11.12
N LEU A 46 5.03 -10.15 -10.94
CA LEU A 46 5.59 -9.80 -9.62
C LEU A 46 5.42 -8.32 -9.27
N GLY A 47 4.81 -7.53 -10.17
CA GLY A 47 4.53 -6.11 -9.93
C GLY A 47 5.79 -5.26 -9.77
N LEU A 48 6.93 -5.72 -10.30
CA LEU A 48 8.22 -5.05 -10.14
C LEU A 48 8.26 -3.83 -11.06
N THR A 49 8.19 -2.62 -10.50
CA THR A 49 8.17 -1.38 -11.30
C THR A 49 9.33 -0.44 -11.02
N ASP A 50 10.25 -0.77 -10.11
CA ASP A 50 11.55 -0.07 -9.98
C ASP A 50 12.72 -1.04 -10.24
N VAL A 51 13.48 -0.76 -11.29
CA VAL A 51 14.69 -1.53 -11.64
C VAL A 51 15.92 -0.80 -11.12
N ARG A 52 16.57 -1.34 -10.10
CA ARG A 52 17.86 -0.80 -9.63
C ARG A 52 19.04 -1.52 -10.26
N TRP A 53 19.76 -0.80 -11.11
CA TRP A 53 20.98 -1.25 -11.75
C TRP A 53 22.19 -1.00 -10.86
N PRO A 54 22.88 -2.06 -10.39
CA PRO A 54 24.12 -1.90 -9.62
C PRO A 54 25.24 -1.50 -10.58
N GLY A 55 25.40 -0.21 -10.82
CA GLY A 55 26.60 0.31 -11.46
C GLY A 55 27.83 -0.06 -10.62
N GLY A 56 28.87 -0.52 -11.31
CA GLY A 56 30.12 -1.11 -10.81
C GLY A 56 30.38 -1.06 -9.30
N THR A 57 30.15 -2.18 -8.61
CA THR A 57 31.04 -2.55 -7.52
C THR A 57 32.45 -2.71 -8.09
N VAL A 58 33.45 -2.19 -7.37
CA VAL A 58 34.84 -2.56 -7.63
C VAL A 58 34.94 -4.05 -7.30
N SER A 59 34.93 -4.92 -8.31
CA SER A 59 35.13 -6.35 -8.09
C SER A 59 36.44 -6.58 -7.34
N GLU A 60 36.47 -7.52 -6.37
CA GLU A 60 37.62 -7.89 -5.52
C GLU A 60 38.90 -8.36 -6.24
N GLY A 61 39.02 -8.15 -7.55
CA GLY A 61 40.27 -8.25 -8.29
C GLY A 61 40.11 -7.54 -9.62
N GLY A 62 40.69 -6.35 -9.76
CA GLY A 62 40.65 -5.65 -11.03
C GLY A 62 41.87 -5.95 -11.89
N TYR A 63 41.77 -5.54 -13.16
CA TYR A 63 42.83 -5.68 -14.15
C TYR A 63 42.78 -4.52 -15.15
N ILE A 64 43.96 -4.05 -15.56
CA ILE A 64 44.16 -3.03 -16.60
C ILE A 64 44.06 -3.69 -17.99
N ILE A 65 43.20 -3.17 -18.86
CA ILE A 65 43.18 -3.52 -20.30
C ILE A 65 43.42 -2.25 -21.14
N ASP A 66 44.45 -2.30 -22.00
CA ASP A 66 44.69 -1.33 -23.08
C ASP A 66 44.83 0.16 -22.69
N GLY A 67 45.41 0.47 -21.52
CA GLY A 67 45.69 1.86 -21.12
C GLY A 67 44.46 2.69 -20.72
N ARG A 68 43.34 2.01 -20.45
CA ARG A 68 42.08 2.59 -19.94
C ARG A 68 41.92 2.22 -18.45
N ILE A 69 41.38 3.14 -17.66
CA ILE A 69 41.32 3.02 -16.20
C ILE A 69 40.22 2.03 -15.77
N ARG A 70 40.61 0.87 -15.22
CA ARG A 70 39.82 0.12 -14.23
C ARG A 70 40.57 0.23 -12.90
N LEU A 71 39.90 0.77 -11.87
CA LEU A 71 40.49 0.91 -10.54
C LEU A 71 40.10 -0.32 -9.73
N ASP A 72 41.10 -1.07 -9.29
CA ASP A 72 40.97 -2.08 -8.24
C ASP A 72 40.77 -1.36 -6.89
N ALA A 73 40.40 -2.10 -5.84
CA ALA A 73 40.58 -1.68 -4.45
C ALA A 73 42.08 -1.59 -4.04
N GLY A 74 43.01 -1.65 -5.01
CA GLY A 74 44.44 -1.44 -4.82
C GLY A 74 44.83 0.01 -5.09
N ASP A 75 45.69 0.56 -4.22
CA ASP A 75 46.29 1.89 -4.20
C ASP A 75 45.90 2.81 -5.37
N ILE A 76 44.75 3.49 -5.24
CA ILE A 76 44.41 4.61 -6.11
C ILE A 76 45.48 5.69 -5.92
N SER A 77 46.04 6.18 -7.03
CA SER A 77 47.15 7.15 -7.01
C SER A 77 46.90 8.30 -7.97
N LEU A 78 47.63 9.40 -7.80
CA LEU A 78 47.59 10.54 -8.72
C LEU A 78 47.82 10.12 -10.20
N GLU A 79 48.57 9.04 -10.44
CA GLU A 79 48.83 8.51 -11.78
C GLU A 79 47.60 7.78 -12.35
N THR A 80 46.89 6.98 -11.54
CA THR A 80 45.67 6.29 -11.99
C THR A 80 44.50 7.26 -12.20
N LEU A 81 44.45 8.37 -11.47
CA LEU A 81 43.48 9.44 -11.68
C LEU A 81 43.74 10.30 -12.94
N ALA A 82 44.92 10.21 -13.55
CA ALA A 82 45.32 11.04 -14.70
C ALA A 82 45.19 10.36 -16.09
N GLY A 83 44.66 9.13 -16.16
CA GLY A 83 44.52 8.36 -17.41
C GLY A 83 43.44 8.88 -18.38
N ASP A 84 43.33 8.24 -19.55
CA ASP A 84 42.36 8.59 -20.61
C ASP A 84 40.93 8.22 -20.20
N ARG A 85 40.05 9.24 -20.13
CA ARG A 85 38.64 9.14 -19.72
C ARG A 85 37.66 9.24 -20.89
N SER A 86 38.14 9.30 -22.13
CA SER A 86 37.30 9.48 -23.34
C SER A 86 36.29 8.35 -23.60
N ASN A 87 36.42 7.21 -22.91
CA ASN A 87 35.60 6.03 -23.18
C ASN A 87 34.92 5.36 -21.98
N PHE A 88 35.28 5.72 -20.75
CA PHE A 88 34.85 5.00 -19.56
C PHE A 88 34.39 6.01 -18.51
N ALA A 89 33.13 5.91 -18.08
CA ALA A 89 32.61 6.69 -16.97
C ALA A 89 32.28 5.78 -15.79
N PHE A 90 31.50 4.72 -16.03
CA PHE A 90 31.15 3.69 -15.05
C PHE A 90 31.34 2.30 -15.67
N ASP A 91 31.67 1.29 -14.85
CA ASP A 91 31.56 -0.10 -15.31
C ASP A 91 30.07 -0.46 -15.35
N LEU A 92 29.50 -0.44 -16.55
CA LEU A 92 28.11 -0.79 -16.80
C LEU A 92 27.98 -2.28 -17.18
N THR A 93 29.09 -3.04 -17.14
CA THR A 93 29.20 -4.44 -17.55
C THR A 93 29.33 -5.39 -16.37
N HIS A 94 28.67 -5.08 -15.24
CA HIS A 94 28.77 -5.88 -14.02
C HIS A 94 28.76 -7.39 -14.36
N PRO A 95 29.80 -8.16 -13.98
CA PRO A 95 30.15 -9.46 -14.56
C PRO A 95 29.04 -10.52 -14.50
N GLU A 96 28.05 -10.30 -13.67
CA GLU A 96 26.96 -11.23 -13.46
C GLU A 96 25.73 -10.94 -14.32
N LEU A 97 25.56 -9.75 -14.93
CA LEU A 97 24.21 -9.31 -15.27
C LEU A 97 23.69 -9.62 -16.67
N ILE A 98 24.46 -9.61 -17.78
CA ILE A 98 23.81 -9.78 -19.11
C ILE A 98 24.70 -10.44 -20.21
N SER A 99 24.08 -11.42 -20.90
CA SER A 99 24.45 -12.18 -22.11
C SER A 99 25.19 -13.53 -21.97
N GLU A 100 24.79 -14.51 -22.78
CA GLU A 100 25.53 -15.77 -23.00
C GLU A 100 26.98 -15.53 -23.48
N LEU A 101 27.26 -14.38 -24.10
CA LEU A 101 28.61 -13.99 -24.51
C LEU A 101 29.53 -13.68 -23.32
N ALA A 102 28.98 -13.28 -22.17
CA ALA A 102 29.75 -13.07 -20.95
C ALA A 102 30.20 -14.40 -20.31
N LEU A 103 29.52 -15.52 -20.63
CA LEU A 103 29.90 -16.87 -20.18
C LEU A 103 31.13 -17.44 -20.91
N GLU A 104 31.53 -16.88 -22.06
CA GLU A 104 32.84 -17.15 -22.67
C GLU A 104 33.99 -16.39 -21.98
N TYR A 105 33.82 -16.05 -20.70
CA TYR A 105 34.92 -15.62 -19.85
C TYR A 105 35.83 -16.80 -19.53
N ASP A 106 36.82 -17.00 -20.39
CA ASP A 106 38.09 -17.58 -20.02
C ASP A 106 39.01 -16.41 -19.62
N GLU A 107 39.54 -16.45 -18.39
CA GLU A 107 40.54 -15.50 -17.88
C GLU A 107 41.72 -15.26 -18.85
N LEU A 108 41.93 -16.15 -19.82
CA LEU A 108 42.92 -16.04 -20.88
C LEU A 108 42.55 -15.17 -22.09
N ASN A 109 41.28 -14.87 -22.38
CA ASN A 109 40.87 -14.37 -23.71
C ASN A 109 40.54 -12.87 -23.81
N HIS A 110 40.51 -12.12 -22.71
CA HIS A 110 40.34 -10.65 -22.69
C HIS A 110 39.29 -10.12 -23.69
N LEU A 111 38.10 -10.74 -23.75
CA LEU A 111 37.05 -10.29 -24.66
C LEU A 111 36.53 -8.90 -24.23
N LYS A 112 36.33 -8.03 -25.22
CA LYS A 112 35.80 -6.67 -25.04
C LYS A 112 34.35 -6.75 -24.56
N ARG A 113 34.07 -6.22 -23.37
CA ARG A 113 32.70 -6.04 -22.88
C ARG A 113 32.05 -4.85 -23.59
N ASP A 114 30.75 -4.94 -23.86
CA ASP A 114 29.95 -3.89 -24.50
C ASP A 114 29.08 -3.15 -23.46
N ASP A 115 29.68 -2.18 -22.75
CA ASP A 115 29.00 -1.35 -21.75
C ASP A 115 27.75 -0.66 -22.30
N VAL A 116 27.81 -0.22 -23.56
CA VAL A 116 26.71 0.47 -24.21
C VAL A 116 25.56 -0.51 -24.48
N GLY A 117 25.86 -1.68 -25.04
CA GLY A 117 24.88 -2.72 -25.31
C GLY A 117 24.19 -3.23 -24.04
N THR A 118 24.95 -3.51 -22.98
CA THR A 118 24.43 -4.00 -21.70
C THR A 118 23.50 -2.98 -21.03
N PHE A 119 23.93 -1.73 -20.90
CA PHE A 119 23.10 -0.70 -20.29
C PHE A 119 21.86 -0.38 -21.13
N SER A 120 21.98 -0.39 -22.46
CA SER A 120 20.84 -0.18 -23.37
C SER A 120 19.77 -1.26 -23.21
N GLN A 121 20.17 -2.52 -23.01
CA GLN A 121 19.21 -3.60 -22.76
C GLN A 121 18.47 -3.42 -21.44
N ALA A 122 19.16 -2.98 -20.40
CA ALA A 122 18.55 -2.70 -19.10
C ALA A 122 17.52 -1.56 -19.18
N LEU A 123 17.88 -0.47 -19.87
CA LEU A 123 16.97 0.64 -20.16
C LEU A 123 15.77 0.20 -21.01
N ASN A 124 16.00 -0.61 -22.05
CA ASN A 124 14.91 -1.09 -22.91
C ASN A 124 13.89 -1.93 -22.14
N LEU A 125 14.35 -2.77 -21.21
CA LEU A 125 13.45 -3.57 -20.39
C LEU A 125 12.56 -2.70 -19.50
N ALA A 126 13.14 -1.71 -18.84
CA ALA A 126 12.37 -0.77 -18.04
C ALA A 126 11.36 0.01 -18.90
N VAL A 127 11.74 0.42 -20.11
CA VAL A 127 10.84 1.05 -21.08
C VAL A 127 9.69 0.12 -21.50
N GLU A 128 9.98 -1.14 -21.80
CA GLU A 128 8.98 -2.13 -22.25
C GLU A 128 7.96 -2.47 -21.15
N ASN A 129 8.37 -2.41 -19.89
CA ASN A 129 7.54 -2.74 -18.73
C ASN A 129 6.99 -1.51 -17.99
N ASP A 130 7.18 -0.30 -18.54
CA ASP A 130 6.76 0.95 -17.91
C ASP A 130 7.32 1.15 -16.49
N ALA A 131 8.50 0.59 -16.21
CA ALA A 131 9.17 0.63 -14.92
C ALA A 131 10.07 1.86 -14.78
N ALA A 132 10.19 2.40 -13.57
CA ALA A 132 11.27 3.28 -13.17
C ALA A 132 12.62 2.55 -13.25
N PHE A 133 13.68 3.31 -13.50
CA PHE A 133 15.02 2.77 -13.56
C PHE A 133 15.98 3.63 -12.75
N SER A 134 16.66 3.01 -11.79
CA SER A 134 17.65 3.69 -10.98
C SER A 134 19.05 3.15 -11.27
N LEU A 135 20.01 4.03 -11.56
CA LEU A 135 21.42 3.70 -11.79
C LEU A 135 22.26 4.07 -10.57
N ILE A 136 22.87 3.07 -9.94
CA ILE A 136 23.88 3.29 -8.90
C ILE A 136 25.18 3.82 -9.53
N ILE A 137 25.64 4.98 -9.08
CA ILE A 137 26.86 5.64 -9.53
C ILE A 137 27.97 5.46 -8.47
N PRO A 138 29.08 4.79 -8.77
CA PRO A 138 30.13 4.53 -7.78
C PRO A 138 30.92 5.79 -7.41
N VAL A 139 30.97 6.09 -6.11
CA VAL A 139 31.70 7.26 -5.56
C VAL A 139 33.02 6.84 -4.90
N GLN A 140 33.07 5.64 -4.28
CA GLN A 140 34.23 5.13 -3.52
C GLN A 140 35.53 5.16 -4.30
N ARG A 141 35.47 4.86 -5.60
CA ARG A 141 36.63 4.80 -6.50
C ARG A 141 37.43 6.10 -6.64
N TYR A 142 36.92 7.23 -6.16
CA TYR A 142 37.62 8.51 -6.23
C TYR A 142 38.38 8.84 -4.94
N PHE A 143 38.15 8.08 -3.85
CA PHE A 143 38.74 8.35 -2.55
C PHE A 143 39.31 7.15 -1.81
N GLU A 144 38.95 5.93 -2.18
CA GLU A 144 39.41 4.72 -1.50
C GLU A 144 40.94 4.55 -1.61
N GLY A 145 41.62 4.39 -0.47
CA GLY A 145 43.06 4.19 -0.41
C GLY A 145 43.94 5.42 -0.66
N ILE A 146 43.36 6.64 -0.71
CA ILE A 146 44.12 7.89 -0.92
C ILE A 146 44.03 8.80 0.30
N ASP A 147 45.09 9.57 0.54
CA ASP A 147 45.13 10.61 1.58
C ASP A 147 44.41 11.88 1.11
N PHE A 148 43.15 12.03 1.49
CA PHE A 148 42.32 13.20 1.17
C PHE A 148 42.70 14.47 1.93
N SER A 149 43.62 14.39 2.90
CA SER A 149 44.16 15.59 3.55
C SER A 149 45.11 16.38 2.65
N ASP A 150 45.62 15.79 1.56
CA ASP A 150 46.38 16.50 0.53
C ASP A 150 45.43 17.24 -0.43
N PRO A 151 45.42 18.59 -0.46
CA PRO A 151 44.53 19.36 -1.33
C PRO A 151 44.70 19.04 -2.82
N ALA A 152 45.90 18.60 -3.26
CA ALA A 152 46.14 18.26 -4.66
C ALA A 152 45.48 16.92 -5.05
N VAL A 153 45.46 15.96 -4.13
CA VAL A 153 44.75 14.68 -4.28
C VAL A 153 43.25 14.94 -4.35
N LEU A 154 42.73 15.72 -3.39
CA LEU A 154 41.33 16.09 -3.33
C LEU A 154 40.87 16.78 -4.63
N GLU A 155 41.60 17.79 -5.08
CA GLU A 155 41.30 18.51 -6.33
C GLU A 155 41.28 17.56 -7.54
N GLN A 156 42.23 16.61 -7.59
CA GLN A 156 42.30 15.65 -8.69
C GLN A 156 41.18 14.59 -8.63
N GLY A 157 40.80 14.11 -7.45
CA GLY A 157 39.68 13.19 -7.25
C GLY A 157 38.35 13.81 -7.68
N VAL A 158 38.11 15.06 -7.28
CA VAL A 158 36.95 15.85 -7.71
C VAL A 158 36.95 16.06 -9.22
N ALA A 159 38.09 16.48 -9.80
CA ALA A 159 38.20 16.68 -11.24
C ALA A 159 37.96 15.39 -12.04
N ALA A 160 38.43 14.26 -11.52
CA ALA A 160 38.20 12.94 -12.10
C ALA A 160 36.72 12.54 -12.10
N ALA A 161 36.04 12.70 -10.96
CA ALA A 161 34.62 12.41 -10.83
C ALA A 161 33.78 13.25 -11.80
N LYS A 162 34.07 14.55 -11.90
CA LYS A 162 33.41 15.45 -12.86
C LYS A 162 33.64 15.03 -14.30
N ALA A 163 34.88 14.70 -14.66
CA ALA A 163 35.21 14.29 -16.02
C ALA A 163 34.48 12.99 -16.43
N ASP A 164 34.41 12.00 -15.54
CA ASP A 164 33.69 10.75 -15.80
C ASP A 164 32.19 11.02 -15.95
N MET A 165 31.61 11.82 -15.05
CA MET A 165 30.21 12.20 -15.09
C MET A 165 29.85 12.95 -16.38
N GLN A 166 30.67 13.92 -16.80
CA GLN A 166 30.47 14.65 -18.05
C GLN A 166 30.48 13.73 -19.28
N VAL A 167 31.41 12.76 -19.33
CA VAL A 167 31.46 11.79 -20.43
C VAL A 167 30.21 10.92 -20.45
N PHE A 168 29.73 10.45 -19.29
CA PHE A 168 28.50 9.67 -19.21
C PHE A 168 27.27 10.47 -19.66
N LEU A 169 27.09 11.68 -19.13
CA LEU A 169 25.95 12.54 -19.41
C LEU A 169 25.94 13.04 -20.87
N GLU A 170 27.10 13.27 -21.48
CA GLU A 170 27.19 13.58 -22.90
C GLU A 170 26.71 12.40 -23.77
N ARG A 171 27.11 11.17 -23.43
CA ARG A 171 26.64 9.95 -24.12
C ARG A 171 25.14 9.75 -23.97
N LEU A 172 24.62 9.94 -22.76
CA LEU A 172 23.20 9.88 -22.46
C LEU A 172 22.43 10.90 -23.33
N LYS A 173 22.86 12.17 -23.36
CA LYS A 173 22.21 13.21 -24.19
C LYS A 173 22.30 12.96 -25.70
N ASN A 174 23.37 12.31 -26.16
CA ASN A 174 23.56 11.98 -27.56
C ASN A 174 22.72 10.77 -28.01
N GLY A 175 22.02 10.10 -27.09
CA GLY A 175 21.28 8.88 -27.37
C GLY A 175 22.19 7.68 -27.64
N ASP A 176 23.42 7.70 -27.13
CA ASP A 176 24.36 6.59 -27.29
C ASP A 176 23.87 5.34 -26.55
N PHE A 177 23.00 5.50 -25.56
CA PHE A 177 22.32 4.42 -24.84
C PHE A 177 20.86 4.32 -25.26
N ASN A 178 20.42 3.09 -25.56
CA ASN A 178 19.05 2.73 -25.95
C ASN A 178 18.44 3.64 -27.03
N ASP A 179 19.25 4.05 -28.02
CA ASP A 179 18.85 4.98 -29.09
C ASP A 179 18.21 6.30 -28.60
N GLY A 180 18.53 6.73 -27.37
CA GLY A 180 17.96 7.92 -26.72
C GLY A 180 16.55 7.73 -26.18
N ILE A 181 16.07 6.49 -26.06
CA ILE A 181 14.78 6.13 -25.45
C ILE A 181 15.04 5.75 -23.99
N TYR A 182 14.46 6.50 -23.07
CA TYR A 182 14.63 6.30 -21.63
C TYR A 182 13.30 5.96 -20.94
N PRO A 183 13.35 5.27 -19.80
CA PRO A 183 12.19 5.05 -18.95
C PRO A 183 11.49 6.34 -18.54
N LYS A 184 10.24 6.24 -18.05
CA LYS A 184 9.49 7.41 -17.56
C LYS A 184 10.26 8.19 -16.50
N ASN A 185 11.01 7.49 -15.67
CA ASN A 185 11.88 8.09 -14.67
C ASN A 185 13.24 7.38 -14.65
N LEU A 186 14.32 8.14 -14.79
CA LEU A 186 15.70 7.68 -14.68
C LEU A 186 16.33 8.29 -13.43
N THR A 187 16.46 7.51 -12.36
CA THR A 187 17.09 8.00 -11.13
C THR A 187 18.60 7.77 -11.14
N PHE A 188 19.37 8.78 -10.77
CA PHE A 188 20.81 8.69 -10.52
C PHE A 188 21.06 8.50 -9.03
N ASP A 189 21.38 7.28 -8.62
CA ASP A 189 21.68 6.97 -7.24
C ASP A 189 23.17 7.18 -6.97
N ILE A 190 23.50 8.35 -6.43
CA ILE A 190 24.88 8.70 -6.12
C ILE A 190 25.35 7.84 -4.95
N GLY A 191 26.35 7.02 -5.24
CA GLY A 191 27.01 6.11 -4.33
C GLY A 191 26.29 4.81 -4.06
N ASN A 192 27.03 3.89 -3.44
CA ASN A 192 26.49 2.66 -2.86
C ASN A 192 27.21 2.44 -1.56
N GLU A 193 26.53 2.43 -0.42
CA GLU A 193 27.16 1.97 0.82
C GLU A 193 28.36 2.82 1.31
N ALA A 194 28.13 4.12 1.53
CA ALA A 194 29.12 5.09 2.01
C ALA A 194 29.59 4.92 3.48
N TYR A 195 30.07 3.74 3.88
CA TYR A 195 30.40 3.40 5.27
C TYR A 195 31.69 4.05 5.80
N SER A 196 32.72 4.16 4.95
CA SER A 196 34.10 4.28 5.41
C SER A 196 34.68 5.69 5.47
N ASN A 197 34.18 6.59 4.61
CA ASN A 197 34.74 7.93 4.38
C ASN A 197 33.62 8.91 4.00
N PRO A 198 32.73 9.27 4.95
CA PRO A 198 31.51 10.04 4.66
C PRO A 198 31.82 11.47 4.15
N ILE A 199 32.94 12.06 4.55
CA ILE A 199 33.34 13.41 4.13
C ILE A 199 33.80 13.40 2.68
N GLU A 200 34.73 12.52 2.36
CA GLU A 200 35.26 12.32 1.02
C GLU A 200 34.15 11.93 0.05
N TYR A 201 33.25 11.06 0.52
CA TYR A 201 32.02 10.72 -0.16
C TYR A 201 31.17 11.95 -0.47
N ALA A 202 30.86 12.79 0.53
CA ALA A 202 30.05 13.99 0.32
C ALA A 202 30.72 15.00 -0.63
N VAL A 203 32.05 15.13 -0.59
CA VAL A 203 32.79 16.02 -1.50
C VAL A 203 32.69 15.55 -2.95
N ILE A 204 32.89 14.25 -3.20
CA ILE A 204 32.77 13.68 -4.55
C ILE A 204 31.31 13.65 -5.01
N ALA A 205 30.37 13.28 -4.13
CA ALA A 205 28.95 13.28 -4.41
C ALA A 205 28.48 14.68 -4.82
N LYS A 206 28.83 15.73 -4.05
CA LYS A 206 28.56 17.13 -4.41
C LYS A 206 29.00 17.44 -5.84
N ALA A 207 30.23 17.07 -6.17
CA ALA A 207 30.78 17.32 -7.49
C ALA A 207 30.01 16.60 -8.61
N MET A 208 29.42 15.43 -8.35
CA MET A 208 28.59 14.71 -9.31
C MET A 208 27.17 15.30 -9.42
N LEU A 209 26.54 15.64 -8.29
CA LEU A 209 25.22 16.28 -8.25
C LEU A 209 25.20 17.55 -9.12
N ASP A 210 26.18 18.43 -8.91
CA ASP A 210 26.31 19.68 -9.66
C ASP A 210 26.47 19.45 -11.18
N GLU A 211 27.14 18.37 -11.59
CA GLU A 211 27.35 18.07 -13.02
C GLU A 211 26.10 17.45 -13.65
N ILE A 212 25.34 16.64 -12.92
CA ILE A 212 24.07 16.08 -13.41
C ILE A 212 23.07 17.20 -13.66
N ASP A 213 22.83 18.04 -12.65
CA ASP A 213 21.90 19.16 -12.75
C ASP A 213 22.30 20.12 -13.89
N ALA A 214 23.57 20.53 -13.94
CA ALA A 214 24.06 21.43 -14.98
C ALA A 214 23.96 20.83 -16.39
N ALA A 215 24.02 19.50 -16.52
CA ALA A 215 23.97 18.83 -17.81
C ALA A 215 22.56 18.50 -18.29
N LEU A 216 21.62 18.22 -17.38
CA LEU A 216 20.32 17.63 -17.70
C LEU A 216 19.11 18.55 -17.43
N SER A 217 19.24 19.61 -16.62
CA SER A 217 18.14 20.54 -16.29
C SER A 217 17.45 21.16 -17.52
N ASP A 218 18.20 21.41 -18.60
CA ASP A 218 17.69 21.93 -19.88
C ASP A 218 17.45 20.82 -20.93
N SER A 219 17.50 19.54 -20.53
CA SER A 219 17.33 18.39 -21.41
C SER A 219 15.88 17.89 -21.46
N ASN A 220 15.58 16.98 -22.40
CA ASN A 220 14.27 16.30 -22.47
C ASN A 220 14.26 14.97 -21.69
N ILE A 221 15.31 14.68 -20.92
CA ILE A 221 15.41 13.46 -20.12
C ILE A 221 14.70 13.74 -18.81
N ASN A 222 13.71 12.92 -18.46
CA ASN A 222 13.12 12.95 -17.12
C ASN A 222 14.03 12.17 -16.18
N TYR A 223 14.54 12.84 -15.15
CA TYR A 223 15.49 12.25 -14.22
C TYR A 223 15.19 12.70 -12.80
N ASP A 224 15.61 11.85 -11.88
CA ASP A 224 15.71 12.16 -10.46
C ASP A 224 17.16 11.96 -10.01
N ILE A 225 17.53 12.56 -8.89
CA ILE A 225 18.80 12.31 -8.22
C ILE A 225 18.57 11.88 -6.79
N ALA A 226 19.08 10.70 -6.46
CA ALA A 226 19.09 10.20 -5.10
C ALA A 226 20.52 10.19 -4.56
N ILE A 227 20.63 10.27 -3.24
CA ILE A 227 21.88 10.01 -2.55
C ILE A 227 21.74 8.77 -1.67
N GLN A 228 22.61 7.80 -1.88
CA GLN A 228 22.58 6.57 -1.11
C GLN A 228 23.42 6.72 0.16
N MET A 229 22.75 6.67 1.30
CA MET A 229 23.36 6.61 2.62
C MET A 229 23.76 5.15 2.90
N GLY A 230 25.05 4.92 3.14
CA GLY A 230 25.54 3.61 3.53
C GLY A 230 25.25 3.30 4.98
N ARG A 231 24.03 2.90 5.32
CA ARG A 231 23.67 2.50 6.68
C ARG A 231 22.61 1.41 6.67
N GLY A 232 23.01 0.18 6.31
CA GLY A 232 22.19 -1.01 6.52
C GLY A 232 22.01 -1.34 8.01
N SER A 233 20.91 -2.01 8.33
CA SER A 233 20.55 -2.45 9.68
C SER A 233 21.60 -3.38 10.28
N TYR A 234 22.28 -4.18 9.44
CA TYR A 234 23.44 -4.98 9.85
C TYR A 234 24.65 -4.14 10.25
N GLU A 235 25.04 -3.18 9.41
CA GLU A 235 26.24 -2.40 9.64
C GLU A 235 26.02 -1.45 10.82
N PHE A 236 24.78 -1.06 11.11
CA PHE A 236 24.46 -0.29 12.30
C PHE A 236 24.87 -1.02 13.60
N GLU A 237 24.67 -2.34 13.70
CA GLU A 237 25.10 -3.11 14.87
C GLU A 237 26.59 -3.43 14.85
N ASN A 238 27.13 -3.85 13.71
CA ASN A 238 28.55 -4.24 13.59
C ASN A 238 29.50 -3.04 13.65
N LEU A 239 29.23 -1.93 12.96
CA LEU A 239 30.07 -0.72 13.00
C LEU A 239 30.08 -0.10 14.40
N ARG A 240 28.96 -0.23 15.13
CA ARG A 240 28.85 0.14 16.55
C ARG A 240 29.76 -0.71 17.44
N GLU A 241 29.84 -2.02 17.19
CA GLU A 241 30.68 -2.94 17.99
C GLU A 241 32.16 -2.90 17.60
N ASP A 242 32.47 -2.64 16.33
CA ASP A 242 33.84 -2.60 15.79
C ASP A 242 34.56 -1.26 16.03
N GLY A 243 33.88 -0.26 16.61
CA GLY A 243 34.47 1.05 16.92
C GLY A 243 34.91 1.79 15.66
N TYR A 244 34.20 1.60 14.55
CA TYR A 244 34.63 2.03 13.22
C TYR A 244 34.93 3.54 13.14
N PHE A 245 34.17 4.34 13.87
CA PHE A 245 34.33 5.79 13.95
C PHE A 245 35.28 6.25 15.08
N ASP A 246 35.73 5.36 15.96
CA ASP A 246 36.63 5.71 17.08
C ASP A 246 37.91 6.41 16.59
N PRO A 247 38.57 6.02 15.49
CA PRO A 247 39.72 6.75 14.97
C PRO A 247 39.41 8.19 14.53
N PHE A 248 38.19 8.48 14.06
CA PHE A 248 37.78 9.81 13.60
C PHE A 248 37.40 10.74 14.77
N PHE A 249 36.76 10.21 15.81
CA PHE A 249 36.22 11.01 16.92
C PHE A 249 37.13 11.01 18.16
N ASP A 250 37.93 9.95 18.35
CA ASP A 250 38.73 9.74 19.57
C ASP A 250 40.25 9.91 19.35
N ASP A 251 40.71 10.18 18.11
CA ASP A 251 42.11 10.55 17.82
C ASP A 251 42.29 12.07 17.69
N PRO A 252 42.90 12.75 18.69
CA PRO A 252 43.14 14.19 18.66
C PRO A 252 44.16 14.64 17.60
N GLU A 253 44.93 13.73 16.98
CA GLU A 253 45.86 14.06 15.89
C GLU A 253 45.20 13.97 14.49
N ASN A 254 44.04 13.32 14.37
CA ASN A 254 43.29 13.12 13.11
C ASN A 254 41.85 13.68 13.16
N MET A 255 41.58 14.64 14.05
CA MET A 255 40.29 15.34 14.05
C MET A 255 40.04 16.05 12.72
N ILE A 256 38.83 15.90 12.17
CA ILE A 256 38.40 16.58 10.95
C ILE A 256 38.49 18.10 11.17
N GLU A 257 39.28 18.78 10.33
CA GLU A 257 39.45 20.24 10.38
C GLU A 257 38.14 20.93 9.94
N GLY A 258 37.59 21.84 10.75
CA GLY A 258 36.33 22.57 10.45
C GLY A 258 35.08 22.10 11.20
N LEU A 259 35.15 21.05 12.03
CA LEU A 259 34.03 20.61 12.89
C LEU A 259 33.55 21.72 13.85
N ASP A 260 34.49 22.53 14.34
CA ASP A 260 34.19 23.66 15.23
C ASP A 260 33.35 24.75 14.52
N ASP A 261 33.50 24.89 13.19
CA ASP A 261 32.80 25.92 12.39
C ASP A 261 31.33 25.55 12.13
N ILE A 262 30.99 24.27 12.18
CA ILE A 262 29.60 23.77 12.18
C ILE A 262 29.05 23.59 13.61
N GLY A 263 29.80 24.00 14.63
CA GLY A 263 29.37 23.97 16.04
C GLY A 263 29.44 22.59 16.70
N PHE A 264 30.13 21.63 16.09
CA PHE A 264 30.25 20.27 16.61
C PHE A 264 31.63 20.04 17.24
N VAL A 265 31.66 19.63 18.51
CA VAL A 265 32.91 19.29 19.21
C VAL A 265 32.88 17.80 19.56
N PRO A 266 33.64 16.94 18.85
CA PRO A 266 33.71 15.52 19.18
C PRO A 266 34.30 15.34 20.58
N THR A 267 33.65 14.52 21.41
CA THR A 267 34.16 14.16 22.74
C THR A 267 34.45 12.67 22.82
N PRO A 268 35.61 12.25 23.37
CA PRO A 268 35.91 10.84 23.58
C PRO A 268 34.80 10.11 24.36
N GLY A 269 34.29 9.02 23.80
CA GLY A 269 33.20 8.23 24.40
C GLY A 269 31.77 8.77 24.14
N MET A 270 31.59 9.65 23.16
CA MET A 270 30.27 10.04 22.65
C MET A 270 29.47 8.80 22.17
N PRO A 271 28.15 8.70 22.46
CA PRO A 271 27.30 7.62 21.95
C PRO A 271 27.34 7.50 20.43
N TYR A 272 27.27 6.27 19.92
CA TYR A 272 27.29 5.98 18.47
C TYR A 272 26.22 6.78 17.69
N ILE A 273 25.00 6.87 18.22
CA ILE A 273 23.91 7.65 17.63
C ILE A 273 24.29 9.13 17.48
N ASP A 274 24.89 9.73 18.50
CA ASP A 274 25.29 11.14 18.46
C ASP A 274 26.42 11.38 17.45
N ARG A 275 27.37 10.43 17.35
CA ARG A 275 28.43 10.47 16.31
C ARG A 275 27.84 10.34 14.92
N GLN A 276 26.81 9.52 14.76
CA GLN A 276 26.15 9.30 13.49
C GLN A 276 25.44 10.56 13.00
N VAL A 277 24.69 11.21 13.89
CA VAL A 277 24.03 12.50 13.63
C VAL A 277 25.05 13.56 13.24
N ALA A 278 26.20 13.61 13.90
CA ALA A 278 27.26 14.56 13.57
C ALA A 278 27.81 14.34 12.14
N LEU A 279 27.99 13.09 11.72
CA LEU A 279 28.42 12.77 10.35
C LEU A 279 27.41 13.22 9.31
N ASP A 280 26.11 13.05 9.57
CA ASP A 280 25.07 13.59 8.67
C ASP A 280 25.16 15.10 8.56
N GLU A 281 25.26 15.82 9.68
CA GLU A 281 25.38 17.28 9.66
C GLU A 281 26.60 17.77 8.87
N ILE A 282 27.73 17.05 8.98
CA ILE A 282 28.93 17.34 8.20
C ILE A 282 28.68 17.11 6.70
N MET A 283 28.13 15.94 6.33
CA MET A 283 27.84 15.63 4.93
C MET A 283 26.86 16.63 4.33
N ILE A 284 25.78 16.93 5.04
CA ILE A 284 24.78 17.94 4.68
C ILE A 284 25.44 19.32 4.52
N GLY A 285 26.35 19.68 5.43
CA GLY A 285 27.14 20.91 5.35
C GLY A 285 28.05 20.99 4.13
N ILE A 286 28.71 19.88 3.78
CA ILE A 286 29.57 19.77 2.59
C ILE A 286 28.73 19.89 1.31
N LEU A 287 27.63 19.14 1.23
CA LEU A 287 26.72 19.18 0.08
C LEU A 287 26.16 20.60 -0.10
N GLY A 288 25.81 21.30 0.99
CA GLY A 288 25.39 22.70 0.95
C GLY A 288 24.16 22.89 0.06
N ASP A 289 24.20 23.88 -0.83
CA ASP A 289 23.09 24.18 -1.76
C ASP A 289 22.86 23.05 -2.79
N SER A 290 23.85 22.17 -3.04
CA SER A 290 23.70 21.05 -3.98
C SER A 290 22.68 20.01 -3.52
N ILE A 291 22.24 20.07 -2.27
CA ILE A 291 21.12 19.27 -1.74
C ILE A 291 19.82 19.60 -2.45
N GLU A 292 19.64 20.82 -2.95
CA GLU A 292 18.44 21.21 -3.70
C GLU A 292 18.28 20.43 -5.02
N HIS A 293 19.33 19.72 -5.46
CA HIS A 293 19.27 18.80 -6.60
C HIS A 293 18.73 17.41 -6.23
N LEU A 294 18.57 17.10 -4.94
CA LEU A 294 17.89 15.90 -4.49
C LEU A 294 16.37 16.15 -4.61
N ASP A 295 15.73 15.42 -5.51
CA ASP A 295 14.31 15.53 -5.86
C ASP A 295 13.58 14.22 -5.51
N GLY A 296 12.69 13.71 -6.38
CA GLY A 296 11.97 12.44 -6.19
C GLY A 296 12.88 11.22 -5.98
N GLY A 297 14.18 11.33 -6.26
CA GLY A 297 15.17 10.30 -5.91
C GLY A 297 15.45 10.22 -4.40
N GLY A 298 15.32 11.35 -3.71
CA GLY A 298 15.34 11.49 -2.26
C GLY A 298 16.53 10.85 -1.54
N ILE A 299 16.25 10.25 -0.39
CA ILE A 299 17.24 9.62 0.48
C ILE A 299 17.09 8.12 0.39
N ARG A 300 18.20 7.46 0.06
CA ARG A 300 18.27 6.01 -0.08
C ARG A 300 19.09 5.39 1.03
N HIS A 301 18.65 4.27 1.59
CA HIS A 301 19.44 3.50 2.56
C HIS A 301 19.21 2.00 2.41
N HIS A 302 20.08 1.19 3.02
CA HIS A 302 19.98 -0.26 2.99
C HIS A 302 19.25 -0.81 4.22
N TYR A 303 18.66 -1.99 4.06
CA TYR A 303 18.20 -2.83 5.16
C TYR A 303 18.69 -4.26 4.93
N LEU A 304 19.90 -4.55 5.39
CA LEU A 304 20.56 -5.84 5.19
C LEU A 304 20.67 -6.56 6.53
N LYS A 305 20.56 -7.90 6.52
CA LYS A 305 20.71 -8.83 7.64
C LYS A 305 19.51 -8.93 8.58
N ILE A 306 18.60 -9.80 8.15
CA ILE A 306 17.88 -10.71 9.02
C ILE A 306 18.43 -12.10 8.68
N ASP A 307 18.83 -12.91 9.66
CA ASP A 307 18.97 -14.35 9.38
C ASP A 307 17.56 -14.83 9.10
N ALA A 308 17.30 -15.38 7.91
CA ALA A 308 15.95 -15.84 7.59
C ALA A 308 15.40 -16.76 8.69
N ASN A 309 16.25 -17.52 9.40
CA ASN A 309 15.84 -18.38 10.51
C ASN A 309 15.51 -17.65 11.82
N GLU A 310 15.87 -16.37 11.92
CA GLU A 310 15.49 -15.41 12.96
C GLU A 310 14.28 -14.58 12.49
N LEU A 311 13.44 -14.21 13.44
CA LEU A 311 12.26 -13.41 13.15
C LEU A 311 12.67 -11.96 12.91
N ALA A 312 11.92 -11.25 12.07
CA ALA A 312 12.21 -9.87 11.73
C ALA A 312 12.34 -9.01 13.00
N GLN A 313 13.43 -8.26 13.10
CA GLN A 313 13.62 -7.28 14.17
C GLN A 313 12.93 -5.98 13.78
N THR A 314 11.61 -5.96 13.85
CA THR A 314 10.74 -4.91 13.29
C THR A 314 10.95 -3.51 13.86
N GLN A 315 11.67 -3.39 14.97
CA GLN A 315 12.08 -2.09 15.53
C GLN A 315 13.26 -1.45 14.76
N LEU A 316 14.07 -2.23 14.04
CA LEU A 316 15.23 -1.70 13.32
C LEU A 316 14.85 -0.74 12.18
N PRO A 317 13.87 -1.04 11.31
CA PRO A 317 13.41 -0.10 10.28
C PRO A 317 12.97 1.25 10.86
N VAL A 318 12.20 1.23 11.94
CA VAL A 318 11.75 2.43 12.65
C VAL A 318 12.95 3.23 13.14
N MET A 319 13.87 2.57 13.84
CA MET A 319 15.09 3.22 14.34
C MET A 319 15.95 3.81 13.21
N GLN A 320 16.06 3.13 12.06
CA GLN A 320 16.82 3.64 10.93
C GLN A 320 16.14 4.85 10.27
N ARG A 321 14.81 4.83 10.11
CA ARG A 321 14.06 5.99 9.64
C ARG A 321 14.32 7.20 10.54
N ASP A 322 14.11 7.04 11.85
CA ASP A 322 14.29 8.11 12.84
C ASP A 322 15.70 8.73 12.76
N LEU A 323 16.71 7.88 12.56
CA LEU A 323 18.12 8.30 12.57
C LEU A 323 18.59 8.91 11.25
N ILE A 324 18.05 8.47 10.11
CA ILE A 324 18.54 8.85 8.78
C ILE A 324 17.57 9.82 8.14
N VAL A 325 16.31 9.43 7.98
CA VAL A 325 15.35 10.13 7.12
C VAL A 325 14.84 11.39 7.81
N ASP A 326 14.25 11.22 9.00
CA ASP A 326 13.60 12.32 9.71
C ASP A 326 14.59 13.46 9.99
N ARG A 327 15.87 13.12 10.19
CA ARG A 327 16.92 14.10 10.39
C ARG A 327 17.22 14.92 9.15
N TRP A 328 17.37 14.26 8.01
CA TRP A 328 17.62 14.94 6.75
C TRP A 328 16.38 15.73 6.27
N MET A 329 15.17 15.22 6.51
CA MET A 329 13.93 15.96 6.24
C MET A 329 13.86 17.27 7.06
N GLN A 330 14.24 17.26 8.34
CA GLN A 330 14.37 18.49 9.13
C GLN A 330 15.39 19.48 8.54
N GLU A 331 16.45 18.98 7.93
CA GLU A 331 17.48 19.81 7.28
C GLU A 331 17.03 20.36 5.92
N PHE A 332 16.20 19.62 5.19
CA PHE A 332 15.53 20.07 3.97
C PHE A 332 14.49 21.16 4.29
N GLU A 333 13.68 20.96 5.33
CA GLU A 333 12.69 21.94 5.79
C GLU A 333 13.36 23.26 6.20
N LYS A 334 14.50 23.21 6.93
CA LYS A 334 15.28 24.42 7.30
C LYS A 334 15.78 25.19 6.09
N ARG A 335 16.00 24.52 4.96
CA ARG A 335 16.42 25.13 3.68
C ARG A 335 15.23 25.59 2.83
N GLY A 336 14.00 25.31 3.27
CA GLY A 336 12.78 25.68 2.55
C GLY A 336 12.46 24.76 1.38
N MET A 337 13.01 23.56 1.36
CA MET A 337 12.65 22.51 0.41
C MET A 337 11.28 21.93 0.75
N ASP A 338 10.56 21.47 -0.27
CA ASP A 338 9.28 20.78 -0.11
C ASP A 338 9.54 19.33 0.28
N THR A 339 9.45 19.02 1.57
CA THR A 339 9.72 17.67 2.09
C THR A 339 8.65 16.65 1.70
N GLU A 340 7.47 17.08 1.27
CA GLU A 340 6.42 16.17 0.75
C GLU A 340 6.77 15.67 -0.66
N ALA A 341 7.69 16.33 -1.36
CA ALA A 341 8.14 15.95 -2.69
C ALA A 341 9.41 15.06 -2.69
N ILE A 342 9.85 14.60 -1.51
CA ILE A 342 11.08 13.84 -1.35
C ILE A 342 10.75 12.42 -0.87
N ASP A 343 11.01 11.45 -1.75
CA ASP A 343 10.73 10.04 -1.47
C ASP A 343 11.71 9.49 -0.40
N TYR A 344 11.16 8.72 0.54
CA TYR A 344 11.89 7.84 1.44
C TYR A 344 12.06 6.45 0.83
N ASN A 345 13.30 6.13 0.43
CA ASN A 345 13.59 4.93 -0.33
C ASN A 345 14.45 3.93 0.46
N VAL A 346 14.01 2.67 0.53
CA VAL A 346 14.83 1.52 0.95
C VAL A 346 15.47 0.93 -0.30
N SER A 347 16.75 1.25 -0.51
CA SER A 347 17.42 1.07 -1.79
C SER A 347 17.94 -0.36 -2.03
N ALA A 348 18.13 -1.13 -0.97
CA ALA A 348 18.28 -2.58 -1.05
C ALA A 348 17.91 -3.18 0.30
N TRP A 349 17.04 -4.18 0.29
CA TRP A 349 16.74 -4.93 1.50
C TRP A 349 16.69 -6.43 1.28
N SER A 350 16.96 -7.20 2.32
CA SER A 350 16.86 -8.66 2.25
C SER A 350 16.63 -9.27 3.62
N THR A 351 15.88 -10.37 3.63
CA THR A 351 15.66 -11.21 4.82
C THR A 351 16.69 -12.32 4.97
N ASP A 352 17.81 -12.26 4.23
CA ASP A 352 18.82 -13.33 4.13
C ASP A 352 20.17 -12.95 4.74
N ASN A 353 20.89 -13.95 5.27
CA ASN A 353 22.11 -13.77 6.08
C ASN A 353 23.43 -13.52 5.32
N ASN A 354 23.48 -13.58 3.98
CA ASN A 354 24.75 -13.52 3.23
C ASN A 354 24.66 -12.73 1.91
N ASN A 355 24.49 -11.40 1.94
CA ASN A 355 24.51 -10.57 0.71
C ASN A 355 23.61 -11.14 -0.42
N GLY A 356 22.41 -11.61 -0.05
CA GLY A 356 21.47 -12.28 -0.95
C GLY A 356 21.72 -13.78 -1.24
N SER A 357 22.79 -14.41 -0.72
CA SER A 357 23.20 -15.78 -1.09
C SER A 357 22.71 -16.92 -0.16
N SER A 358 21.61 -16.74 0.57
CA SER A 358 20.97 -17.89 1.24
C SER A 358 20.34 -18.85 0.23
N LEU A 359 20.01 -20.07 0.67
CA LEU A 359 19.30 -21.02 -0.19
C LEU A 359 17.93 -20.42 -0.55
N PRO A 360 17.48 -20.45 -1.83
CA PRO A 360 16.22 -19.84 -2.30
C PRO A 360 14.93 -20.42 -1.68
N TYR A 361 15.05 -21.27 -0.67
CA TYR A 361 13.98 -22.02 -0.02
C TYR A 361 14.09 -21.94 1.52
N ASP A 362 14.43 -20.78 2.07
CA ASP A 362 14.27 -20.59 3.52
C ASP A 362 12.77 -20.38 3.84
N PRO A 363 12.13 -21.26 4.62
CA PRO A 363 10.70 -21.17 4.95
C PRO A 363 10.33 -19.90 5.72
N ALA A 364 11.28 -19.22 6.36
CA ALA A 364 10.97 -18.00 7.08
C ALA A 364 11.17 -16.72 6.23
N ALA A 365 11.70 -16.85 5.02
CA ALA A 365 11.99 -15.70 4.17
C ALA A 365 10.72 -14.94 3.74
N ALA A 366 9.66 -15.63 3.30
CA ALA A 366 8.41 -14.94 2.93
C ALA A 366 7.71 -14.35 4.16
N PHE A 367 7.70 -15.07 5.29
CA PHE A 367 7.18 -14.56 6.56
C PHE A 367 7.85 -13.24 6.95
N ASN A 368 9.19 -13.22 7.01
CA ASN A 368 9.94 -12.02 7.33
C ASN A 368 9.80 -10.93 6.26
N THR A 369 9.57 -11.30 4.99
CA THR A 369 9.36 -10.34 3.89
C THR A 369 8.04 -9.62 4.07
N LEU A 370 6.97 -10.34 4.38
CA LEU A 370 5.64 -9.77 4.62
C LEU A 370 5.65 -8.85 5.85
N GLU A 371 6.23 -9.31 6.96
CA GLU A 371 6.35 -8.53 8.20
C GLU A 371 7.19 -7.26 7.98
N LEU A 372 8.35 -7.36 7.33
CA LEU A 372 9.19 -6.19 7.09
C LEU A 372 8.54 -5.19 6.14
N LEU A 373 7.81 -5.68 5.13
CA LEU A 373 7.06 -4.85 4.18
C LEU A 373 5.94 -4.07 4.86
N SER A 374 5.16 -4.67 5.75
CA SER A 374 4.11 -3.97 6.49
C SER A 374 4.68 -2.86 7.38
N HIS A 375 5.84 -3.11 7.98
CA HIS A 375 6.57 -2.07 8.72
C HIS A 375 7.08 -0.95 7.83
N PHE A 376 7.59 -1.23 6.64
CA PHE A 376 7.97 -0.21 5.66
C PHE A 376 6.79 0.68 5.28
N LEU A 377 5.61 0.09 5.00
CA LEU A 377 4.38 0.84 4.75
C LEU A 377 4.00 1.70 5.97
N THR A 378 4.03 1.14 7.17
CA THR A 378 3.68 1.84 8.41
C THR A 378 4.57 3.06 8.69
N ILE A 379 5.85 3.00 8.29
CA ILE A 379 6.80 4.10 8.49
C ILE A 379 6.91 5.02 7.27
N GLY A 380 6.07 4.87 6.26
CA GLY A 380 6.03 5.73 5.08
C GLY A 380 7.23 5.58 4.16
N VAL A 381 7.69 4.35 3.92
CA VAL A 381 8.64 4.07 2.82
C VAL A 381 7.87 4.15 1.50
N ASP A 382 8.36 4.97 0.57
CA ASP A 382 7.74 5.14 -0.75
C ASP A 382 8.14 4.02 -1.72
N ARG A 383 9.42 3.63 -1.70
CA ARG A 383 9.94 2.52 -2.54
C ARG A 383 10.90 1.62 -1.80
N ALA A 384 10.74 0.31 -1.98
CA ALA A 384 11.56 -0.70 -1.32
C ALA A 384 12.08 -1.75 -2.31
N ALA A 385 13.36 -1.66 -2.67
CA ALA A 385 13.98 -2.59 -3.60
C ALA A 385 14.41 -3.90 -2.91
N LEU A 386 13.65 -4.98 -3.11
CA LEU A 386 13.94 -6.28 -2.53
C LEU A 386 15.09 -6.95 -3.28
N TRP A 387 16.15 -7.28 -2.55
CA TRP A 387 17.31 -7.96 -3.07
C TRP A 387 17.09 -9.47 -3.09
N GLY A 388 17.36 -10.06 -4.25
CA GLY A 388 17.39 -11.52 -4.44
C GLY A 388 16.04 -12.16 -4.73
N VAL A 389 15.05 -11.39 -5.21
CA VAL A 389 13.79 -11.94 -5.77
C VAL A 389 14.08 -12.79 -7.01
N VAL A 390 14.98 -12.28 -7.86
CA VAL A 390 15.38 -12.88 -9.14
C VAL A 390 16.87 -13.22 -9.21
N GLY A 391 17.64 -13.00 -8.14
CA GLY A 391 19.10 -13.10 -8.16
C GLY A 391 19.72 -13.62 -6.87
N SER A 392 20.11 -14.91 -6.88
CA SER A 392 21.14 -15.44 -5.99
C SER A 392 21.69 -16.80 -6.43
N PHE A 393 22.12 -16.95 -7.68
CA PHE A 393 22.93 -18.09 -8.09
C PHE A 393 24.42 -17.74 -8.03
N ARG A 394 24.97 -17.57 -6.82
CA ARG A 394 26.43 -17.69 -6.68
C ARG A 394 26.79 -19.16 -6.91
N TYR A 395 27.41 -19.41 -8.04
CA TYR A 395 28.08 -20.67 -8.36
C TYR A 395 29.13 -20.97 -7.28
N TYR A 396 28.82 -21.79 -6.29
CA TYR A 396 29.86 -22.45 -5.50
C TYR A 396 30.38 -23.64 -6.30
N ASP A 397 31.67 -23.58 -6.64
CA ASP A 397 32.47 -24.41 -7.56
C ASP A 397 32.45 -25.95 -7.37
N HIS A 398 31.57 -26.54 -6.56
CA HIS A 398 31.63 -27.95 -6.16
C HIS A 398 30.37 -28.79 -6.44
N MET A 399 29.44 -28.35 -7.31
CA MET A 399 28.31 -29.20 -7.74
C MET A 399 28.53 -29.89 -9.10
N PRO A 400 28.35 -31.23 -9.22
CA PRO A 400 28.42 -31.93 -10.50
C PRO A 400 27.27 -31.57 -11.45
N GLY A 401 27.58 -31.47 -12.75
CA GLY A 401 26.75 -30.91 -13.84
C GLY A 401 25.54 -31.71 -14.31
N SER A 402 24.62 -32.10 -13.41
CA SER A 402 23.30 -32.65 -13.78
C SER A 402 22.13 -32.12 -12.93
N VAL A 403 22.35 -31.08 -12.10
CA VAL A 403 21.37 -30.60 -11.11
C VAL A 403 20.87 -29.17 -11.41
N VAL A 404 21.63 -28.37 -12.18
CA VAL A 404 21.36 -26.92 -12.33
C VAL A 404 20.63 -26.55 -13.64
N SER A 405 20.66 -27.39 -14.68
CA SER A 405 20.23 -26.97 -16.02
C SER A 405 18.77 -27.24 -16.43
N ASP A 406 17.94 -27.89 -15.61
CA ASP A 406 16.58 -28.35 -16.03
C ASP A 406 15.41 -27.78 -15.18
N ARG A 407 15.63 -26.86 -14.23
CA ARG A 407 14.60 -26.49 -13.22
C ARG A 407 14.35 -25.00 -12.98
N LEU A 408 15.00 -24.12 -13.74
CA LEU A 408 14.99 -22.67 -13.49
C LEU A 408 13.90 -21.87 -14.22
N SER A 409 12.93 -22.53 -14.88
CA SER A 409 11.93 -21.84 -15.72
C SER A 409 10.49 -21.85 -15.21
N ASP A 410 10.12 -22.65 -14.22
CA ASP A 410 8.69 -22.95 -13.95
C ASP A 410 8.20 -22.63 -12.51
N TYR A 411 9.07 -22.17 -11.60
CA TYR A 411 8.73 -22.13 -10.16
C TYR A 411 9.16 -20.84 -9.46
N LEU A 412 8.22 -20.23 -8.72
CA LEU A 412 8.46 -19.06 -7.88
C LEU A 412 9.14 -19.45 -6.56
N SER A 413 10.14 -18.67 -6.13
CA SER A 413 10.64 -18.72 -4.76
C SER A 413 9.55 -18.29 -3.78
N PRO A 414 9.64 -18.62 -2.47
CA PRO A 414 8.60 -18.20 -1.53
C PRO A 414 8.41 -16.67 -1.46
N LYS A 415 9.49 -15.90 -1.59
CA LYS A 415 9.43 -14.44 -1.70
C LYS A 415 8.72 -13.98 -2.97
N ALA A 416 9.05 -14.58 -4.12
CA ALA A 416 8.39 -14.25 -5.38
C ALA A 416 6.90 -14.67 -5.39
N ALA A 417 6.55 -15.79 -4.76
CA ALA A 417 5.16 -16.21 -4.61
C ALA A 417 4.35 -15.26 -3.73
N LEU A 418 4.94 -14.77 -2.64
CA LEU A 418 4.34 -13.72 -1.81
C LEU A 418 4.15 -12.41 -2.59
N LEU A 419 5.18 -11.94 -3.29
CA LEU A 419 5.09 -10.73 -4.12
C LEU A 419 4.02 -10.86 -5.20
N LYS A 420 3.88 -12.04 -5.82
CA LYS A 420 2.80 -12.33 -6.77
C LYS A 420 1.43 -12.19 -6.11
N LEU A 421 1.22 -12.75 -4.92
CA LEU A 421 -0.05 -12.61 -4.20
C LEU A 421 -0.36 -11.14 -3.86
N LEU A 422 0.62 -10.39 -3.37
CA LEU A 422 0.47 -8.96 -3.12
C LEU A 422 0.14 -8.19 -4.40
N THR A 423 0.86 -8.47 -5.48
CA THR A 423 0.65 -7.83 -6.79
C THR A 423 -0.76 -8.06 -7.33
N GLU A 424 -1.23 -9.30 -7.26
CA GLU A 424 -2.53 -9.68 -7.83
C GLU A 424 -3.73 -9.26 -6.98
N ASN A 425 -3.56 -9.04 -5.67
CA ASN A 425 -4.69 -8.90 -4.74
C ASN A 425 -4.65 -7.68 -3.82
N ALA A 426 -3.54 -6.95 -3.75
CA ALA A 426 -3.36 -5.80 -2.87
C ALA A 426 -2.74 -4.57 -3.55
N MET A 427 -2.08 -4.73 -4.71
CA MET A 427 -1.44 -3.63 -5.43
C MET A 427 -2.42 -2.51 -5.80
N GLY A 428 -2.01 -1.27 -5.55
CA GLY A 428 -2.84 -0.07 -5.72
C GLY A 428 -3.85 0.14 -4.61
N GLY A 429 -3.94 -0.77 -3.64
CA GLY A 429 -4.82 -0.67 -2.49
C GLY A 429 -4.17 -0.05 -1.26
N ASP A 430 -4.99 0.24 -0.27
CA ASP A 430 -4.65 0.87 0.99
C ASP A 430 -4.29 -0.19 2.02
N PHE A 431 -3.12 -0.07 2.63
CA PHE A 431 -2.73 -0.86 3.79
C PHE A 431 -3.38 -0.26 5.04
N LEU A 432 -4.20 -1.07 5.70
CA LEU A 432 -5.02 -0.68 6.85
C LEU A 432 -4.38 -1.06 8.19
N GLY A 433 -3.31 -1.83 8.15
CA GLY A 433 -2.51 -2.16 9.33
C GLY A 433 -2.42 -3.64 9.68
N GLU A 434 -1.88 -3.86 10.87
CA GLU A 434 -1.54 -5.17 11.41
C GLU A 434 -2.52 -5.56 12.52
N GLY A 435 -2.83 -6.85 12.60
CA GLY A 435 -3.69 -7.44 13.63
C GLY A 435 -3.07 -8.68 14.26
N GLY A 436 -3.68 -9.13 15.36
CA GLY A 436 -3.18 -10.23 16.15
C GLY A 436 -1.91 -9.89 16.94
N GLY A 437 -1.10 -10.90 17.22
CA GLY A 437 0.15 -10.73 17.95
C GLY A 437 0.85 -12.06 18.20
N ARG A 438 2.18 -12.00 18.39
CA ARG A 438 3.00 -13.19 18.67
C ARG A 438 2.52 -13.95 19.92
N ASP A 439 1.95 -13.24 20.90
CA ASP A 439 1.33 -13.84 22.10
C ASP A 439 -0.01 -14.56 21.78
N GLU A 440 -0.71 -14.15 20.72
CA GLU A 440 -1.93 -14.79 20.21
C GLU A 440 -1.62 -15.96 19.26
N GLY A 441 -0.38 -16.02 18.74
CA GLY A 441 0.14 -17.10 17.90
C GLY A 441 -0.07 -16.90 16.40
N TYR A 442 -0.57 -15.74 15.98
CA TYR A 442 -0.72 -15.34 14.58
C TYR A 442 -0.48 -13.84 14.41
N LEU A 443 -0.17 -13.42 13.18
CA LEU A 443 -0.16 -12.03 12.74
C LEU A 443 -1.07 -11.91 11.51
N SER A 444 -1.76 -10.79 11.36
CA SER A 444 -2.54 -10.46 10.18
C SER A 444 -2.17 -9.11 9.58
N TYR A 445 -2.27 -8.99 8.25
CA TYR A 445 -1.96 -7.77 7.50
C TYR A 445 -3.10 -7.49 6.53
N THR A 446 -3.77 -6.35 6.68
CA THR A 446 -5.01 -6.04 5.97
C THR A 446 -4.79 -4.98 4.90
N PHE A 447 -5.25 -5.26 3.69
CA PHE A 447 -5.23 -4.37 2.54
C PHE A 447 -6.65 -4.18 2.02
N GLU A 448 -6.95 -3.00 1.51
CA GLU A 448 -8.22 -2.65 0.90
C GLU A 448 -8.01 -2.15 -0.54
N THR A 449 -8.68 -2.78 -1.48
CA THR A 449 -8.78 -2.30 -2.87
C THR A 449 -10.21 -1.82 -3.13
N ASP A 450 -10.47 -1.19 -4.27
CA ASP A 450 -11.83 -0.82 -4.68
C ASP A 450 -12.84 -1.97 -4.59
N SER A 451 -12.41 -3.20 -4.90
CA SER A 451 -13.27 -4.38 -5.00
C SER A 451 -13.29 -5.28 -3.76
N ALA A 452 -12.22 -5.29 -2.96
CA ALA A 452 -12.05 -6.33 -1.94
C ALA A 452 -11.18 -5.90 -0.77
N PHE A 453 -11.40 -6.54 0.39
CA PHE A 453 -10.41 -6.60 1.46
C PHE A 453 -9.57 -7.86 1.30
N THR A 454 -8.25 -7.73 1.36
CA THR A 454 -7.29 -8.84 1.30
C THR A 454 -6.53 -8.89 2.61
N VAL A 455 -6.59 -10.03 3.29
CA VAL A 455 -5.98 -10.22 4.61
C VAL A 455 -4.97 -11.36 4.52
N PHE A 456 -3.71 -11.08 4.83
CA PHE A 456 -2.69 -12.10 4.96
C PHE A 456 -2.56 -12.51 6.41
N PHE A 457 -2.78 -13.77 6.72
CA PHE A 457 -2.48 -14.37 8.01
C PHE A 457 -1.17 -15.12 7.94
N SER A 458 -0.39 -15.01 9.01
CA SER A 458 0.86 -15.74 9.14
C SER A 458 1.03 -16.31 10.54
N VAL A 459 1.66 -17.48 10.62
CA VAL A 459 2.05 -18.11 11.89
C VAL A 459 3.55 -18.36 11.90
N GLU A 460 4.17 -18.29 13.08
CA GLU A 460 5.61 -18.53 13.24
C GLU A 460 5.93 -20.04 13.26
N LYS A 461 6.89 -20.47 14.11
CA LYS A 461 7.23 -21.88 14.31
C LYS A 461 6.16 -22.60 15.13
N LEU A 462 5.49 -23.56 14.51
CA LEU A 462 4.57 -24.49 15.15
C LEU A 462 5.26 -25.71 15.78
N ASN A 463 6.50 -26.00 15.38
CA ASN A 463 7.30 -27.13 15.89
C ASN A 463 6.59 -28.49 15.77
N GLY A 464 5.88 -28.70 14.66
CA GLY A 464 5.10 -29.91 14.39
C GLY A 464 3.74 -29.99 15.09
N SER A 465 3.23 -28.85 15.60
CA SER A 465 1.85 -28.71 16.07
C SER A 465 0.95 -28.13 14.97
N GLU A 466 -0.35 -28.34 15.08
CA GLU A 466 -1.35 -27.61 14.28
C GLU A 466 -1.89 -26.41 15.07
N PHE A 467 -2.19 -25.32 14.37
CA PHE A 467 -2.80 -24.09 14.89
C PHE A 467 -4.10 -23.81 14.12
N ASN A 468 -5.23 -23.72 14.82
CA ASN A 468 -6.50 -23.34 14.19
C ASN A 468 -6.85 -21.90 14.56
N LEU A 469 -7.22 -21.11 13.57
CA LEU A 469 -7.68 -19.74 13.73
C LEU A 469 -9.14 -19.65 13.31
N ASP A 470 -9.98 -19.16 14.21
CA ASP A 470 -11.37 -18.81 13.94
C ASP A 470 -11.43 -17.31 13.64
N VAL A 471 -11.77 -16.96 12.41
CA VAL A 471 -11.65 -15.60 11.90
C VAL A 471 -13.02 -14.96 11.81
N ASP A 472 -13.24 -13.86 12.53
CA ASP A 472 -14.43 -13.02 12.48
C ASP A 472 -14.34 -12.02 11.31
N LEU A 473 -15.26 -12.13 10.36
CA LEU A 473 -15.27 -11.28 9.15
C LEU A 473 -15.86 -9.89 9.40
N GLY A 474 -16.47 -9.64 10.56
CA GLY A 474 -17.12 -8.37 10.88
C GLY A 474 -18.25 -8.04 9.90
N LEU A 475 -18.20 -6.86 9.30
CA LEU A 475 -19.22 -6.35 8.37
C LEU A 475 -19.41 -7.22 7.11
N LEU A 476 -18.44 -8.10 6.80
CA LEU A 476 -18.51 -9.04 5.67
C LEU A 476 -18.93 -10.45 6.10
N GLY A 477 -19.58 -10.58 7.26
CA GLY A 477 -20.02 -11.86 7.81
C GLY A 477 -21.16 -12.53 7.04
N ASP A 478 -21.86 -11.79 6.19
CA ASP A 478 -22.96 -12.27 5.33
C ASP A 478 -22.48 -12.96 4.03
N LEU A 479 -21.18 -12.88 3.73
CA LEU A 479 -20.60 -13.56 2.58
C LEU A 479 -20.88 -15.07 2.64
N SER A 480 -21.24 -15.67 1.51
CA SER A 480 -21.48 -17.13 1.47
C SER A 480 -20.18 -17.95 1.50
N ASN A 481 -19.13 -17.41 0.88
CA ASN A 481 -17.82 -18.02 0.79
C ASN A 481 -16.75 -16.94 0.59
N VAL A 482 -15.51 -17.27 0.93
CA VAL A 482 -14.35 -16.40 0.74
C VAL A 482 -13.28 -17.14 -0.05
N SER A 483 -12.51 -16.41 -0.85
CA SER A 483 -11.36 -16.96 -1.56
C SER A 483 -10.17 -17.06 -0.61
N VAL A 484 -9.52 -18.22 -0.57
CA VAL A 484 -8.36 -18.47 0.28
C VAL A 484 -7.22 -19.01 -0.57
N ALA A 485 -6.06 -18.35 -0.52
CA ALA A 485 -4.81 -18.83 -1.08
C ALA A 485 -3.84 -19.22 0.04
N ASN A 486 -3.41 -20.48 0.08
CA ASN A 486 -2.37 -20.93 1.01
C ASN A 486 -1.01 -21.01 0.29
N LEU A 487 -0.02 -20.30 0.82
CA LEU A 487 1.37 -20.37 0.40
C LEU A 487 2.12 -21.41 1.25
N ASP A 488 2.22 -22.62 0.71
CA ASP A 488 2.90 -23.73 1.35
C ASP A 488 4.41 -23.72 1.03
N MET A 489 5.20 -23.47 2.07
CA MET A 489 6.65 -23.28 1.98
C MET A 489 7.42 -24.60 2.22
N LEU A 490 6.93 -25.50 3.07
CA LEU A 490 7.64 -26.74 3.44
C LEU A 490 7.44 -27.88 2.42
N ASN A 491 6.22 -28.11 1.93
CA ASN A 491 5.99 -29.11 0.89
C ASN A 491 6.61 -28.67 -0.44
N GLY A 492 6.75 -27.36 -0.60
CA GLY A 492 7.45 -26.77 -1.72
C GLY A 492 8.97 -27.01 -1.75
N ALA A 493 9.63 -26.90 -0.59
CA ALA A 493 11.08 -27.11 -0.46
C ALA A 493 11.53 -28.54 -0.84
N GLN A 494 10.67 -29.55 -0.67
CA GLN A 494 11.00 -30.94 -1.05
C GLN A 494 11.03 -31.18 -2.56
N ASN A 495 10.29 -30.37 -3.33
CA ASN A 495 10.21 -30.46 -4.80
C ASN A 495 11.01 -29.36 -5.51
N GLY A 496 11.43 -28.33 -4.78
CA GLY A 496 12.13 -27.16 -5.29
C GLY A 496 11.17 -26.15 -5.93
N ALA A 497 10.04 -25.86 -5.28
CA ALA A 497 9.03 -24.87 -5.73
C ALA A 497 8.04 -24.51 -4.62
N SER A 498 7.74 -23.25 -4.33
CA SER A 498 6.59 -22.92 -3.47
C SER A 498 5.27 -23.46 -4.06
N GLN A 499 4.36 -23.94 -3.21
CA GLN A 499 3.03 -24.39 -3.66
C GLN A 499 1.95 -23.39 -3.23
N LEU A 500 1.37 -22.70 -4.20
CA LEU A 500 0.16 -21.91 -4.00
C LEU A 500 -1.06 -22.80 -4.24
N THR A 501 -1.92 -22.92 -3.24
CA THR A 501 -3.20 -23.63 -3.37
C THR A 501 -4.35 -22.67 -3.16
N TYR A 502 -5.36 -22.74 -4.02
CA TYR A 502 -6.54 -21.88 -3.97
C TYR A 502 -7.77 -22.71 -3.62
N SER A 503 -8.60 -22.16 -2.75
CA SER A 503 -9.84 -22.79 -2.31
C SER A 503 -10.88 -21.75 -1.94
N ASN A 504 -12.16 -22.14 -1.95
CA ASN A 504 -13.23 -21.32 -1.40
C ASN A 504 -13.64 -21.93 -0.05
N VAL A 505 -13.67 -21.10 0.99
CA VAL A 505 -14.07 -21.51 2.33
C VAL A 505 -15.45 -20.94 2.61
N ALA A 506 -16.38 -21.78 3.06
CA ALA A 506 -17.72 -21.33 3.43
C ALA A 506 -17.66 -20.51 4.71
N VAL A 507 -18.45 -19.44 4.76
CA VAL A 507 -18.63 -18.65 5.98
C VAL A 507 -19.75 -19.28 6.79
N GLU A 508 -19.50 -19.47 8.09
CA GLU A 508 -20.47 -20.02 9.02
C GLU A 508 -20.65 -19.04 10.18
N ASN A 509 -21.85 -18.44 10.29
CA ASN A 509 -22.20 -17.45 11.31
C ASN A 509 -21.25 -16.23 11.34
N GLY A 510 -20.83 -15.72 10.20
CA GLY A 510 -19.88 -14.60 10.11
C GLY A 510 -18.41 -14.98 10.31
N HIS A 511 -18.10 -16.26 10.48
CA HIS A 511 -16.74 -16.73 10.72
C HIS A 511 -16.23 -17.70 9.64
N ILE A 512 -14.90 -17.76 9.50
CA ILE A 512 -14.19 -18.81 8.74
C ILE A 512 -13.13 -19.46 9.61
N GLY A 513 -12.91 -20.76 9.42
CA GLY A 513 -11.82 -21.49 10.08
C GLY A 513 -10.60 -21.64 9.17
N LEU A 514 -9.44 -21.20 9.63
CA LEU A 514 -8.14 -21.44 8.99
C LEU A 514 -7.33 -22.45 9.82
N ASN A 515 -6.67 -23.41 9.15
CA ASN A 515 -5.80 -24.39 9.79
C ASN A 515 -4.39 -24.22 9.24
N PHE A 516 -3.45 -24.03 10.16
CA PHE A 516 -2.03 -23.96 9.88
C PHE A 516 -1.33 -25.19 10.42
N ASP A 517 -0.58 -25.88 9.56
CA ASP A 517 0.06 -27.18 9.87
C ASP A 517 1.58 -27.18 9.64
N GLN A 518 2.15 -26.05 9.23
CA GLN A 518 3.59 -25.89 9.01
C GLN A 518 4.16 -24.62 9.67
N ASP A 519 5.47 -24.66 9.91
CA ASP A 519 6.21 -23.49 10.36
C ASP A 519 6.20 -22.41 9.27
N PHE A 520 5.98 -21.14 9.65
CA PHE A 520 6.04 -19.97 8.77
C PHE A 520 4.99 -19.93 7.63
N GLU A 521 3.88 -20.62 7.82
CA GLU A 521 2.79 -20.65 6.84
C GLU A 521 2.12 -19.28 6.67
N ILE A 522 1.77 -18.94 5.41
CA ILE A 522 1.03 -17.73 5.06
C ILE A 522 -0.25 -18.13 4.32
N VAL A 523 -1.39 -17.63 4.82
CA VAL A 523 -2.70 -17.82 4.19
C VAL A 523 -3.28 -16.44 3.88
N MET A 524 -3.58 -16.20 2.61
CA MET A 524 -4.27 -14.99 2.14
C MET A 524 -5.76 -15.28 2.04
N VAL A 525 -6.59 -14.39 2.56
CA VAL A 525 -8.05 -14.40 2.46
C VAL A 525 -8.50 -13.16 1.70
N THR A 526 -9.33 -13.33 0.67
CA THR A 526 -9.94 -12.22 -0.08
C THR A 526 -11.44 -12.19 0.17
N LEU A 527 -11.93 -11.04 0.60
CA LEU A 527 -13.33 -10.75 0.91
C LEU A 527 -13.88 -9.77 -0.14
N ASP A 528 -14.76 -10.25 -1.02
CA ASP A 528 -15.33 -9.45 -2.11
C ASP A 528 -16.44 -8.53 -1.57
N LYS A 529 -16.25 -7.21 -1.69
CA LYS A 529 -17.20 -6.22 -1.19
C LYS A 529 -18.54 -6.29 -1.92
N ALA A 530 -18.53 -6.66 -3.20
CA ALA A 530 -19.73 -6.69 -4.04
C ALA A 530 -20.64 -7.89 -3.73
N GLU A 531 -20.13 -8.91 -3.04
CA GLU A 531 -20.90 -10.09 -2.62
C GLU A 531 -21.55 -9.91 -1.24
N SER A 532 -21.23 -8.83 -0.51
CA SER A 532 -21.81 -8.53 0.81
C SER A 532 -22.92 -7.49 0.71
N SER A 533 -24.12 -7.91 1.03
CA SER A 533 -25.29 -7.04 1.19
C SER A 533 -25.14 -6.11 2.38
N ASP A 534 -24.53 -6.60 3.47
CA ASP A 534 -24.31 -5.82 4.69
C ASP A 534 -23.34 -4.66 4.44
N PHE A 535 -22.23 -4.93 3.75
CA PHE A 535 -21.26 -3.92 3.36
C PHE A 535 -21.83 -2.89 2.39
N ALA A 536 -22.57 -3.34 1.35
CA ALA A 536 -23.21 -2.44 0.40
C ALA A 536 -24.23 -1.52 1.09
N THR A 537 -24.98 -2.06 2.04
CA THR A 537 -25.96 -1.31 2.83
C THR A 537 -25.27 -0.28 3.72
N ALA A 538 -24.23 -0.69 4.43
CA ALA A 538 -23.45 0.22 5.28
C ALA A 538 -22.85 1.36 4.44
N LYS A 539 -22.31 1.06 3.25
CA LYS A 539 -21.73 2.08 2.37
C LYS A 539 -22.78 3.09 1.90
N LEU A 540 -23.97 2.62 1.53
CA LEU A 540 -25.07 3.49 1.11
C LEU A 540 -25.51 4.44 2.25
N ILE A 541 -25.53 3.95 3.49
CA ILE A 541 -25.86 4.78 4.65
C ILE A 541 -24.78 5.83 4.90
N GLU A 542 -23.50 5.46 4.83
CA GLU A 542 -22.41 6.42 5.00
C GLU A 542 -22.42 7.52 3.93
N ASP A 543 -22.66 7.12 2.67
CA ASP A 543 -22.81 8.05 1.55
C ASP A 543 -24.00 9.01 1.77
N PHE A 544 -25.11 8.51 2.32
CA PHE A 544 -26.28 9.32 2.68
C PHE A 544 -26.00 10.28 3.84
N LEU A 545 -25.36 9.80 4.90
CA LEU A 545 -25.06 10.59 6.10
C LEU A 545 -23.92 11.60 5.86
N GLY A 546 -23.08 11.37 4.85
CA GLY A 546 -21.84 12.12 4.61
C GLY A 546 -20.81 11.97 5.74
N LYS A 547 -20.95 10.90 6.55
CA LYS A 547 -20.04 10.52 7.64
C LYS A 547 -20.14 9.02 7.87
N ASP A 548 -19.06 8.46 8.40
CA ASP A 548 -19.01 7.06 8.82
C ASP A 548 -20.06 6.78 9.93
N ALA A 549 -20.94 5.81 9.68
CA ALA A 549 -22.00 5.42 10.59
C ALA A 549 -21.45 4.66 11.82
N SER A 550 -20.26 4.08 11.71
CA SER A 550 -19.59 3.33 12.80
C SER A 550 -18.84 4.21 13.81
N LEU A 551 -18.58 5.49 13.50
CA LEU A 551 -17.83 6.42 14.35
C LEU A 551 -18.71 7.24 15.31
N ASP A 552 -20.03 7.10 15.22
CA ASP A 552 -20.95 7.76 16.13
C ASP A 552 -21.44 6.72 17.15
N ASP A 553 -20.95 6.78 18.39
CA ASP A 553 -21.43 5.91 19.49
C ASP A 553 -22.95 6.05 19.73
N ASP A 554 -23.57 7.10 19.18
CA ASP A 554 -25.00 7.32 19.18
C ASP A 554 -25.71 6.69 17.97
N ILE A 555 -25.02 6.03 17.01
CA ILE A 555 -25.62 5.34 15.85
C ILE A 555 -25.39 3.83 15.93
N SER A 556 -26.45 3.03 15.99
CA SER A 556 -26.35 1.56 15.87
C SER A 556 -26.96 1.10 14.56
N MET A 557 -26.27 0.21 13.85
CA MET A 557 -26.75 -0.40 12.62
C MET A 557 -27.22 -1.84 12.89
N PHE A 558 -28.43 -2.17 12.43
CA PHE A 558 -29.02 -3.49 12.54
C PHE A 558 -29.45 -3.94 11.13
N ILE A 559 -29.00 -5.13 10.72
CA ILE A 559 -29.36 -5.70 9.42
C ILE A 559 -29.97 -7.08 9.67
N GLY A 560 -31.19 -7.27 9.18
CA GLY A 560 -31.91 -8.53 9.19
C GLY A 560 -31.38 -9.50 8.13
N GLY A 561 -31.76 -10.76 8.23
CA GLY A 561 -31.38 -11.79 7.27
C GLY A 561 -32.50 -12.05 6.26
N SER A 562 -32.53 -13.27 5.72
CA SER A 562 -33.57 -13.68 4.77
C SER A 562 -34.75 -14.40 5.44
N THR A 563 -34.94 -14.22 6.74
CA THR A 563 -36.00 -14.88 7.51
C THR A 563 -36.80 -13.84 8.30
N ALA A 564 -37.94 -14.25 8.89
CA ALA A 564 -38.71 -13.32 9.72
C ALA A 564 -38.00 -13.06 11.05
N GLU A 565 -37.55 -11.82 11.26
CA GLU A 565 -36.82 -11.37 12.44
C GLU A 565 -37.63 -10.41 13.33
N THR A 566 -37.14 -10.20 14.55
CA THR A 566 -37.59 -9.10 15.42
C THR A 566 -36.38 -8.25 15.76
N MET A 567 -36.35 -7.02 15.25
CA MET A 567 -35.26 -6.07 15.42
C MET A 567 -35.71 -4.90 16.28
N VAL A 568 -34.87 -4.48 17.23
CA VAL A 568 -35.17 -3.40 18.17
C VAL A 568 -33.95 -2.49 18.28
N GLY A 569 -34.09 -1.26 17.78
CA GLY A 569 -33.20 -0.13 17.97
C GLY A 569 -33.05 0.24 19.44
N GLY A 570 -31.89 0.77 19.77
CA GLY A 570 -31.49 1.05 21.14
C GLY A 570 -31.93 2.44 21.62
N ALA A 571 -31.05 3.03 22.41
CA ALA A 571 -31.06 4.47 22.62
C ALA A 571 -29.99 5.06 21.70
N GLY A 572 -30.31 6.10 20.95
CA GLY A 572 -29.44 6.62 19.90
C GLY A 572 -30.17 6.63 18.56
N SER A 573 -29.54 7.21 17.54
CA SER A 573 -30.08 7.22 16.19
C SER A 573 -29.79 5.91 15.48
N ASP A 574 -30.75 5.00 15.37
CA ASP A 574 -30.48 3.67 14.80
C ASP A 574 -30.70 3.65 13.27
N VAL A 575 -29.96 2.81 12.55
CA VAL A 575 -30.30 2.44 11.17
C VAL A 575 -30.63 0.96 11.16
N ILE A 576 -31.87 0.63 10.76
CA ILE A 576 -32.35 -0.74 10.78
C ILE A 576 -32.82 -1.13 9.38
N VAL A 577 -32.27 -2.23 8.85
CA VAL A 577 -32.56 -2.75 7.52
C VAL A 577 -33.14 -4.15 7.66
N GLY A 578 -34.39 -4.35 7.25
CA GLY A 578 -35.09 -5.64 7.38
C GLY A 578 -34.52 -6.76 6.51
N GLN A 579 -34.11 -6.44 5.28
CA GLN A 579 -33.83 -7.41 4.20
C GLN A 579 -35.08 -8.21 3.79
N GLU A 580 -34.97 -9.53 3.54
CA GLU A 580 -36.07 -10.37 3.04
C GLU A 580 -36.80 -11.06 4.22
N GLY A 581 -38.13 -11.13 4.18
CA GLY A 581 -38.94 -11.83 5.18
C GLY A 581 -39.82 -10.89 6.03
N ASP A 582 -40.88 -11.46 6.59
CA ASP A 582 -41.89 -10.73 7.37
C ASP A 582 -41.31 -10.27 8.74
N ASP A 583 -40.60 -9.15 8.78
CA ASP A 583 -39.95 -8.63 9.98
C ASP A 583 -40.85 -7.76 10.86
N MET A 584 -40.49 -7.73 12.15
CA MET A 584 -41.00 -6.73 13.10
C MET A 584 -39.85 -5.84 13.56
N ILE A 585 -39.93 -4.54 13.25
CA ILE A 585 -38.85 -3.58 13.54
C ILE A 585 -39.35 -2.44 14.45
N ASP A 586 -38.68 -2.28 15.59
CA ASP A 586 -38.85 -1.15 16.51
C ASP A 586 -37.58 -0.30 16.48
N GLY A 587 -37.68 0.98 16.15
CA GLY A 587 -36.57 1.94 16.08
C GLY A 587 -36.05 2.40 17.43
N GLY A 588 -36.63 1.96 18.55
CA GLY A 588 -36.13 2.28 19.88
C GLY A 588 -36.51 3.69 20.35
N SER A 589 -35.59 4.39 21.01
CA SER A 589 -35.89 5.68 21.67
C SER A 589 -35.22 6.91 21.08
N GLY A 590 -34.31 6.75 20.12
CA GLY A 590 -33.71 7.87 19.40
C GLY A 590 -34.33 8.10 18.03
N ARG A 591 -33.56 8.65 17.08
CA ARG A 591 -33.99 9.01 15.73
C ARG A 591 -33.57 7.91 14.76
N SER A 592 -34.50 7.17 14.20
CA SER A 592 -34.16 5.95 13.47
C SER A 592 -34.45 6.07 11.98
N THR A 593 -33.61 5.45 11.17
CA THR A 593 -33.83 5.23 9.74
C THR A 593 -34.13 3.75 9.56
N ILE A 594 -35.35 3.41 9.16
CA ILE A 594 -35.79 2.02 9.01
C ILE A 594 -36.15 1.79 7.54
N THR A 595 -35.59 0.75 6.92
CA THR A 595 -35.94 0.34 5.55
C THR A 595 -36.13 -1.17 5.45
N SER A 596 -37.04 -1.60 4.58
CA SER A 596 -37.14 -3.00 4.15
C SER A 596 -36.80 -3.14 2.66
N SER A 597 -36.44 -4.36 2.24
CA SER A 597 -36.36 -4.74 0.82
C SER A 597 -37.30 -5.89 0.49
N ASP A 598 -38.37 -6.07 1.27
CA ASP A 598 -39.18 -7.29 1.19
C ASP A 598 -39.94 -7.39 -0.14
N ARG A 599 -40.40 -8.60 -0.47
CA ARG A 599 -41.24 -8.93 -1.65
C ARG A 599 -42.55 -9.60 -1.25
N LEU A 600 -42.86 -9.69 0.05
CA LEU A 600 -44.02 -10.38 0.63
C LEU A 600 -44.83 -9.43 1.54
N GLU A 601 -46.00 -9.90 2.00
CA GLU A 601 -47.01 -9.05 2.63
C GLU A 601 -46.79 -8.98 4.16
N ASP A 602 -46.78 -7.75 4.72
CA ASP A 602 -46.85 -7.35 6.15
C ASP A 602 -45.49 -7.08 6.87
N PHE A 603 -44.96 -5.86 6.70
CA PHE A 603 -43.82 -5.31 7.47
C PHE A 603 -44.29 -4.37 8.59
N ASP A 604 -44.09 -4.73 9.87
CA ASP A 604 -44.50 -3.90 11.03
C ASP A 604 -43.33 -3.00 11.50
N GLN A 605 -43.32 -1.71 11.13
CA GLN A 605 -42.37 -0.70 11.63
C GLN A 605 -42.94 0.16 12.74
N VAL A 606 -42.11 0.44 13.73
CA VAL A 606 -42.39 1.38 14.80
C VAL A 606 -41.19 2.32 14.99
N GLY A 607 -41.33 3.60 14.67
CA GLY A 607 -40.38 4.66 14.98
C GLY A 607 -40.23 4.93 16.47
N GLY A 608 -39.21 5.70 16.83
CA GLY A 608 -38.91 6.10 18.20
C GLY A 608 -39.69 7.31 18.71
N GLN A 609 -39.07 8.10 19.60
CA GLN A 609 -39.66 9.31 20.20
C GLN A 609 -39.12 10.61 19.56
N ASN A 610 -38.36 10.50 18.48
CA ASN A 610 -37.81 11.63 17.72
C ASN A 610 -38.17 11.49 16.24
N GLY A 611 -37.86 12.50 15.42
CA GLY A 611 -38.25 12.48 14.01
C GLY A 611 -37.51 11.44 13.18
N ASP A 612 -38.22 10.43 12.67
CA ASP A 612 -37.69 9.23 12.03
C ASP A 612 -37.85 9.24 10.50
N PHE A 613 -37.12 8.34 9.83
CA PHE A 613 -37.30 8.03 8.41
C PHE A 613 -37.69 6.57 8.25
N LEU A 614 -38.90 6.31 7.79
CA LEU A 614 -39.50 4.97 7.77
C LEU A 614 -39.92 4.60 6.33
N PHE A 615 -39.33 3.53 5.80
CA PHE A 615 -39.49 3.07 4.41
C PHE A 615 -39.95 1.62 4.35
N GLY A 616 -41.17 1.37 3.86
CA GLY A 616 -41.80 0.04 3.85
C GLY A 616 -41.23 -0.93 2.82
N GLY A 617 -40.87 -0.48 1.61
CA GLY A 617 -40.26 -1.34 0.57
C GLY A 617 -41.26 -1.85 -0.47
N GLU A 618 -41.10 -3.07 -1.00
CA GLU A 618 -42.19 -3.75 -1.70
C GLU A 618 -42.98 -4.58 -0.67
N GLY A 619 -44.32 -4.64 -0.74
CA GLY A 619 -45.12 -5.35 0.26
C GLY A 619 -46.39 -4.60 0.65
N ASN A 620 -47.18 -5.18 1.55
CA ASN A 620 -48.27 -4.43 2.19
C ASN A 620 -47.80 -4.12 3.61
N ASP A 621 -47.44 -2.88 3.93
CA ASP A 621 -46.70 -2.58 5.15
C ASP A 621 -47.56 -1.90 6.22
N GLN A 622 -47.13 -1.99 7.48
CA GLN A 622 -47.71 -1.30 8.63
C GLN A 622 -46.64 -0.44 9.31
N ILE A 623 -46.68 0.89 9.10
CA ILE A 623 -45.63 1.80 9.56
C ILE A 623 -46.18 2.78 10.59
N HIS A 624 -45.55 2.86 11.76
CA HIS A 624 -45.92 3.76 12.86
C HIS A 624 -44.77 4.70 13.23
N GLY A 625 -44.88 6.01 12.98
CA GLY A 625 -43.88 7.04 13.34
C GLY A 625 -43.79 7.37 14.83
N ASN A 626 -44.85 7.08 15.61
CA ASN A 626 -44.96 7.36 17.05
C ASN A 626 -44.92 8.84 17.44
N SER A 627 -43.77 9.41 17.77
CA SER A 627 -43.69 10.79 18.24
C SER A 627 -42.41 11.39 17.69
N GLY A 628 -42.49 12.56 17.07
CA GLY A 628 -41.42 13.00 16.21
C GLY A 628 -41.96 13.82 15.07
N ASN A 629 -41.07 14.36 14.25
CA ASN A 629 -41.46 14.86 12.95
C ASN A 629 -40.96 13.82 11.95
N ASP A 630 -41.84 12.92 11.56
CA ASP A 630 -41.47 11.69 10.88
C ASP A 630 -41.64 11.81 9.37
N LEU A 631 -40.86 11.07 8.60
CA LEU A 631 -41.06 10.86 7.16
C LEU A 631 -41.41 9.40 6.92
N LEU A 632 -42.62 9.15 6.41
CA LEU A 632 -43.15 7.81 6.18
C LEU A 632 -43.39 7.60 4.69
N PHE A 633 -42.79 6.53 4.14
CA PHE A 633 -43.02 6.07 2.78
C PHE A 633 -43.35 4.58 2.80
N GLY A 634 -44.58 4.23 2.41
CA GLY A 634 -45.04 2.84 2.33
C GLY A 634 -44.26 2.07 1.27
N GLY A 635 -44.38 2.47 0.01
CA GLY A 635 -43.59 1.90 -1.07
C GLY A 635 -44.49 1.25 -2.12
N GLU A 636 -44.13 0.06 -2.60
CA GLU A 636 -44.97 -0.69 -3.53
C GLU A 636 -45.92 -1.63 -2.78
N GLY A 637 -47.21 -1.33 -2.75
CA GLY A 637 -48.25 -2.31 -2.38
C GLY A 637 -49.48 -1.67 -1.75
N ASN A 638 -49.96 -2.15 -0.60
CA ASN A 638 -51.13 -1.57 0.05
C ASN A 638 -50.86 -1.35 1.53
N ASP A 639 -50.43 -0.14 1.86
CA ASP A 639 -49.78 0.13 3.14
C ASP A 639 -50.74 0.80 4.14
N GLN A 640 -50.44 0.65 5.43
CA GLN A 640 -51.12 1.30 6.54
C GLN A 640 -50.11 2.14 7.32
N LEU A 641 -50.34 3.44 7.39
CA LEU A 641 -49.40 4.40 7.94
C LEU A 641 -50.03 5.19 9.11
N TRP A 642 -49.26 5.36 10.18
CA TRP A 642 -49.57 6.19 11.35
C TRP A 642 -48.39 7.12 11.63
N GLY A 643 -48.56 8.43 11.53
CA GLY A 643 -47.50 9.39 11.86
C GLY A 643 -47.31 9.55 13.36
N GLY A 644 -48.42 9.52 14.10
CA GLY A 644 -48.42 9.70 15.54
C GLY A 644 -48.38 11.17 15.93
N GLY A 645 -47.35 11.60 16.64
CA GLY A 645 -47.30 12.91 17.30
C GLY A 645 -46.13 13.77 16.87
N GLY A 646 -46.39 14.73 15.99
CA GLY A 646 -45.52 15.87 15.69
C GLY A 646 -45.90 16.42 14.33
N PHE A 647 -44.93 16.90 13.53
CA PHE A 647 -45.20 17.38 12.16
C PHE A 647 -44.70 16.34 11.16
N ASP A 648 -45.61 15.49 10.68
CA ASP A 648 -45.23 14.31 9.90
C ASP A 648 -45.38 14.54 8.39
N THR A 649 -44.57 13.83 7.62
CA THR A 649 -44.58 13.88 6.15
C THR A 649 -44.85 12.48 5.61
N PHE A 650 -45.99 12.31 4.96
CA PHE A 650 -46.35 11.06 4.30
C PHE A 650 -46.08 11.17 2.80
N VAL A 651 -45.37 10.21 2.24
CA VAL A 651 -45.08 10.14 0.81
C VAL A 651 -45.93 9.04 0.19
N PHE A 652 -46.71 9.37 -0.85
CA PHE A 652 -47.49 8.40 -1.61
C PHE A 652 -47.11 8.41 -3.09
N LYS A 653 -46.87 7.22 -3.64
CA LYS A 653 -46.40 7.06 -5.03
C LYS A 653 -47.26 6.10 -5.85
N GLU A 654 -47.61 4.93 -5.32
CA GLU A 654 -48.45 3.93 -5.98
C GLU A 654 -49.13 3.03 -4.93
N GLY A 655 -50.07 2.16 -5.33
CA GLY A 655 -50.70 1.24 -4.38
C GLY A 655 -52.04 1.69 -3.78
N ASN A 656 -52.57 0.94 -2.81
CA ASN A 656 -53.81 1.28 -2.07
C ASN A 656 -53.56 1.55 -0.59
N ASP A 657 -53.04 2.73 -0.29
CA ASP A 657 -52.54 3.05 1.04
C ASP A 657 -53.60 3.72 1.91
N GLN A 658 -53.43 3.57 3.22
CA GLN A 658 -54.28 4.18 4.24
C GLN A 658 -53.42 4.92 5.27
N ILE A 659 -53.71 6.21 5.46
CA ILE A 659 -53.12 7.01 6.55
C ILE A 659 -54.19 7.20 7.62
N HIS A 660 -53.89 6.75 8.83
CA HIS A 660 -54.90 6.57 9.87
C HIS A 660 -55.08 7.75 10.83
N ASP A 661 -54.10 8.66 10.92
CA ASP A 661 -54.06 9.75 11.90
C ASP A 661 -53.61 11.11 11.34
N PHE A 662 -53.74 11.30 10.02
CA PHE A 662 -53.39 12.55 9.34
C PHE A 662 -54.11 13.78 9.95
N THR A 663 -53.33 14.76 10.39
CA THR A 663 -53.80 16.00 11.00
C THR A 663 -53.51 17.21 10.10
N HIS A 664 -54.56 17.80 9.52
CA HIS A 664 -54.38 18.95 8.64
C HIS A 664 -53.68 20.15 9.32
N GLY A 665 -52.73 20.76 8.59
CA GLY A 665 -51.99 21.95 9.04
C GLY A 665 -50.91 21.65 10.08
N VAL A 666 -50.75 20.36 10.40
CA VAL A 666 -49.65 19.80 11.16
C VAL A 666 -48.87 18.87 10.22
N ASP A 667 -49.57 17.93 9.59
CA ASP A 667 -48.94 16.96 8.69
C ASP A 667 -48.96 17.43 7.24
N THR A 668 -48.02 16.88 6.47
CA THR A 668 -47.82 17.13 5.05
C THR A 668 -48.03 15.84 4.27
N LEU A 669 -48.76 15.92 3.16
CA LEU A 669 -48.91 14.82 2.21
C LEU A 669 -48.15 15.16 0.93
N MET A 670 -47.14 14.37 0.60
CA MET A 670 -46.39 14.48 -0.65
C MET A 670 -46.93 13.46 -1.66
N LEU A 671 -47.34 13.96 -2.83
CA LEU A 671 -47.84 13.14 -3.93
C LEU A 671 -46.93 13.28 -5.15
N ASP A 672 -46.70 12.17 -5.86
CA ASP A 672 -46.05 12.22 -7.17
C ASP A 672 -46.97 12.88 -8.22
N GLU A 673 -46.46 13.90 -8.92
CA GLU A 673 -47.15 14.51 -10.06
C GLU A 673 -47.54 13.50 -11.15
N ALA A 674 -46.77 12.41 -11.31
CA ALA A 674 -47.05 11.36 -12.28
C ALA A 674 -48.40 10.66 -12.03
N LEU A 675 -48.86 10.58 -10.77
CA LEU A 675 -50.14 9.97 -10.39
C LEU A 675 -51.36 10.68 -10.99
N LEU A 676 -51.23 11.97 -11.27
CA LEU A 676 -52.35 12.75 -11.78
C LEU A 676 -52.63 12.48 -13.26
N ASP A 677 -51.68 11.96 -14.04
CA ASP A 677 -51.80 11.72 -15.49
C ASP A 677 -52.42 12.92 -16.23
N GLY A 678 -51.97 14.14 -15.88
CA GLY A 678 -52.44 15.41 -16.44
C GLY A 678 -53.82 15.89 -15.96
N ARG A 679 -54.41 15.27 -14.93
CA ARG A 679 -55.61 15.75 -14.22
C ARG A 679 -55.25 16.76 -13.13
N GLU A 680 -56.23 17.54 -12.68
CA GLU A 680 -56.03 18.40 -11.50
C GLU A 680 -56.22 17.57 -10.22
N LEU A 681 -55.55 17.93 -9.12
CA LEU A 681 -55.68 17.24 -7.83
C LEU A 681 -57.15 17.22 -7.33
N SER A 682 -57.92 18.27 -7.64
CA SER A 682 -59.34 18.33 -7.31
C SER A 682 -60.21 17.30 -8.04
N ASP A 683 -59.72 16.72 -9.14
CA ASP A 683 -60.48 15.75 -9.94
C ASP A 683 -60.35 14.31 -9.40
N VAL A 684 -59.30 14.05 -8.60
CA VAL A 684 -59.00 12.72 -8.05
C VAL A 684 -59.38 12.59 -6.58
N VAL A 685 -59.62 13.70 -5.88
CA VAL A 685 -59.98 13.69 -4.46
C VAL A 685 -61.50 13.72 -4.26
N ARG A 686 -62.00 12.87 -3.36
CA ARG A 686 -63.40 12.86 -2.94
C ARG A 686 -63.54 12.59 -1.45
N GLN A 687 -64.58 13.14 -0.85
CA GLN A 687 -64.97 12.75 0.50
C GLN A 687 -65.76 11.43 0.44
N ASP A 688 -65.39 10.45 1.25
CA ASP A 688 -66.16 9.23 1.43
C ASP A 688 -67.05 9.34 2.67
N THR A 689 -68.35 9.47 2.42
CA THR A 689 -69.38 9.61 3.47
C THR A 689 -70.10 8.29 3.75
N MET A 690 -69.60 7.15 3.25
CA MET A 690 -70.28 5.84 3.35
C MET A 690 -69.74 4.93 4.48
N ASN A 691 -68.63 5.28 5.13
CA ASN A 691 -68.00 4.48 6.20
C ASN A 691 -68.31 5.06 7.61
N GLU A 692 -68.16 4.24 8.67
CA GLU A 692 -68.37 4.68 10.08
C GLU A 692 -67.34 5.73 10.56
N VAL A 693 -66.25 5.88 9.81
CA VAL A 693 -65.23 6.93 9.95
C VAL A 693 -65.24 7.72 8.65
N ASP A 694 -65.57 9.00 8.73
CA ASP A 694 -65.49 9.89 7.58
C ASP A 694 -64.02 9.99 7.13
N SER A 695 -63.80 9.85 5.81
CA SER A 695 -62.47 9.75 5.21
C SER A 695 -62.39 10.57 3.92
N THR A 696 -61.18 10.97 3.56
CA THR A 696 -60.88 11.58 2.27
C THR A 696 -60.14 10.56 1.42
N VAL A 697 -60.65 10.31 0.21
CA VAL A 697 -60.09 9.32 -0.72
C VAL A 697 -59.57 10.02 -1.95
N PHE A 698 -58.30 9.80 -2.27
CA PHE A 698 -57.71 10.11 -3.56
C PHE A 698 -57.76 8.86 -4.43
N ASP A 699 -58.43 8.95 -5.57
CA ASP A 699 -58.53 7.89 -6.58
C ASP A 699 -57.79 8.33 -7.84
N PHE A 700 -56.57 7.83 -7.98
CA PHE A 700 -55.70 8.15 -9.12
C PHE A 700 -55.94 7.24 -10.31
N GLY A 701 -56.87 6.28 -10.21
CA GLY A 701 -57.11 5.26 -11.23
C GLY A 701 -56.01 4.21 -11.30
N ASN A 702 -56.16 3.24 -12.22
CA ASN A 702 -55.25 2.09 -12.39
C ASN A 702 -55.03 1.21 -11.14
N GLY A 703 -55.88 1.35 -10.12
CA GLY A 703 -55.74 0.62 -8.86
C GLY A 703 -54.91 1.34 -7.81
N ASN A 704 -54.56 2.62 -8.04
CA ASN A 704 -53.87 3.46 -7.06
C ASN A 704 -54.87 4.33 -6.29
N THR A 705 -54.98 4.12 -4.99
CA THR A 705 -55.84 4.90 -4.10
C THR A 705 -55.12 5.26 -2.81
N LEU A 706 -55.40 6.44 -2.26
CA LEU A 706 -54.92 6.85 -0.94
C LEU A 706 -56.12 7.26 -0.09
N THR A 707 -56.25 6.68 1.09
CA THR A 707 -57.32 7.00 2.04
C THR A 707 -56.76 7.68 3.28
N LEU A 708 -57.22 8.90 3.56
CA LEU A 708 -56.94 9.61 4.81
C LEU A 708 -58.13 9.44 5.76
N HIS A 709 -57.91 8.83 6.92
CA HIS A 709 -58.92 8.69 7.96
C HIS A 709 -58.92 9.90 8.90
N GLY A 710 -60.11 10.38 9.28
CA GLY A 710 -60.26 11.39 10.34
C GLY A 710 -60.32 12.86 9.89
N GLU A 711 -60.21 13.17 8.59
CA GLU A 711 -60.15 14.55 8.06
C GLU A 711 -61.29 14.88 7.07
N PHE A 712 -61.84 16.09 7.15
CA PHE A 712 -63.18 16.44 6.63
C PHE A 712 -63.23 17.71 5.77
N ASP A 713 -62.19 18.56 5.83
CA ASP A 713 -62.17 19.79 5.05
C ASP A 713 -61.30 19.64 3.80
N LEU A 714 -61.95 19.25 2.70
CA LEU A 714 -61.30 19.09 1.39
C LEU A 714 -60.51 20.34 0.96
N GLY A 715 -60.98 21.54 1.30
CA GLY A 715 -60.30 22.78 0.94
C GLY A 715 -59.06 23.05 1.79
N ALA A 716 -59.02 22.48 3.00
CA ALA A 716 -57.88 22.53 3.90
C ALA A 716 -56.85 21.46 3.51
N ILE A 717 -57.28 20.21 3.25
CA ILE A 717 -56.42 19.11 2.79
C ILE A 717 -55.65 19.52 1.53
N LEU A 718 -56.32 20.12 0.54
CA LEU A 718 -55.67 20.57 -0.70
C LEU A 718 -54.57 21.63 -0.48
N GLN A 719 -54.50 22.27 0.69
CA GLN A 719 -53.42 23.20 1.04
C GLN A 719 -52.24 22.53 1.75
N SER A 720 -52.43 21.32 2.32
CA SER A 720 -51.38 20.50 2.95
C SER A 720 -50.82 19.43 2.01
N VAL A 721 -51.30 19.37 0.76
CA VAL A 721 -50.71 18.52 -0.28
C VAL A 721 -49.61 19.28 -1.01
N GLU A 722 -48.42 18.70 -1.04
CA GLU A 722 -47.33 19.13 -1.90
C GLU A 722 -47.23 18.17 -3.10
N MET A 723 -47.22 18.74 -4.30
CA MET A 723 -46.99 17.99 -5.55
C MET A 723 -45.51 18.09 -5.92
N ASN A 724 -44.84 16.96 -6.13
CA ASN A 724 -43.44 16.92 -6.55
C ASN A 724 -43.22 15.80 -7.58
N GLN A 725 -42.15 15.91 -8.39
CA GLN A 725 -41.63 14.75 -9.12
C GLN A 725 -40.87 13.88 -8.13
N VAL A 726 -41.53 12.86 -7.57
CA VAL A 726 -40.93 11.99 -6.54
C VAL A 726 -39.76 11.17 -7.12
N GLY A 727 -39.67 11.06 -8.46
CA GLY A 727 -38.53 10.45 -9.16
C GLY A 727 -37.17 11.16 -9.00
N ASP A 728 -37.12 12.38 -8.43
CA ASP A 728 -35.88 13.13 -8.13
C ASP A 728 -35.66 13.36 -6.63
N VAL A 729 -36.48 12.76 -5.75
CA VAL A 729 -36.06 12.62 -4.34
C VAL A 729 -34.99 11.53 -4.37
N LEU A 730 -33.73 11.95 -4.42
CA LEU A 730 -32.60 11.11 -4.01
C LEU A 730 -32.87 10.73 -2.54
N PHE A 731 -33.53 9.58 -2.38
CA PHE A 731 -33.65 8.84 -1.13
C PHE A 731 -32.35 8.09 -0.88
#